data_AF-A0A8H5CEA5-F1
#
_entry.id   AF-A0A8H5CEA5-F1
#
_cell.length_a   1.000
_cell.length_b   1.000
_cell.length_c   1.000
_cell.angle_alpha   90.00
_cell.angle_beta   90.00
_cell.angle_gamma   90.00
#
_symmetry.space_group_name_H-M   'P 1'
#
loop_
_entity.id
_entity.type
_entity.pdbx_description
1 polymer ?
#
loop_
_entity_poly.entity_id
_entity_poly.type
_entity_poly.pdbx_seq_one_letter_code
_entity_poly.pdbx_strand_id
1 'polypeptide(L)'
;MPGPSSRAKSSKAKKKASSSSKITSKATYVVEVDEADGWTPAVKILCNYLQLPDLHTRRGLKKINNHFDTIYAKLDDTYRRHLDHERIRGGVIAIYSKMCIDSLLRNKLFERGILDKLLPLLDIDSTRHMALRALMIITRHGGVNVRATIAEHADVLCRLVDAFPSDETVCELCLSVLSHTVLVCMDGYEGSPAFPALLRSLDLTKILNTAVHCMTQPFSCQSCIEHGTNLIASSALHGYYAYPGAPEAVKILIAGLRSPDWTLRAVSFGGLVRLHKPVSEEDTRQLDPNTLMSIMGRIPKNVNDILMAYGPTKCELYLTVQAMRDFMQAIRTYPIDHNLYSLGMKLYKNILSNEFSILEGFFETTDVRTGERSYSMDGKGMLPFKRWSDSLSVCAKVIRERGDPEDVDIANVLEIKHTVLKGLPDDAAALSQEALKRNPNFAYYYYGVSLAAEPTNGLRAAKQGMKCKNITPFIKFQLMQRAVDHGAELGIQTLAEGPEPGETKWQVGIALLTSALEDAKRFIDEAPPDNRYMRNVSYWYILLTIIVSENAGVDRLVIADAVSKLLGTGPPDTMHRLTQATVRKLYKESIEKYGDIFQKNADAKVSDLPETAPIKLEDDLAAWLSKLQVEDDDEGKGGDHEHDHDHESMGHKHESSGHGHRSRKVHLSKTEMYRCSYCGNPSASLRKCSGCAKTRYCDGTCQKKHWSDHKRQCKA
;
A
#
# COMPACT_ATOMS: atom_id res chain seq x y z
N MET A 1 -39.34 -53.98 -47.38
CA MET A 1 -39.82 -54.97 -46.39
C MET A 1 -39.64 -56.36 -46.99
N PRO A 2 -38.65 -57.10 -46.48
CA PRO A 2 -38.79 -58.44 -45.86
C PRO A 2 -38.03 -58.53 -44.51
N GLY A 3 -38.24 -59.59 -43.71
CA GLY A 3 -37.61 -59.86 -42.38
C GLY A 3 -36.15 -60.37 -42.46
N PRO A 4 -35.65 -61.30 -41.60
CA PRO A 4 -35.90 -61.63 -40.19
C PRO A 4 -34.58 -61.86 -39.34
N SER A 5 -34.74 -62.27 -38.07
CA SER A 5 -33.84 -63.14 -37.26
C SER A 5 -32.78 -62.57 -36.28
N SER A 6 -32.93 -63.04 -35.03
CA SER A 6 -31.95 -63.47 -34.00
C SER A 6 -30.52 -62.88 -33.93
N ARG A 7 -30.13 -62.40 -32.74
CA ARG A 7 -29.18 -63.10 -31.83
C ARG A 7 -28.94 -62.32 -30.53
N ALA A 8 -29.18 -62.99 -29.41
CA ALA A 8 -28.61 -62.62 -28.12
C ALA A 8 -27.09 -62.89 -28.09
N LYS A 9 -26.32 -61.97 -27.49
CA LYS A 9 -24.95 -62.22 -27.02
C LYS A 9 -24.79 -61.67 -25.61
N SER A 10 -24.58 -62.59 -24.67
CA SER A 10 -24.12 -62.35 -23.30
C SER A 10 -22.73 -61.71 -23.28
N SER A 11 -22.51 -60.70 -22.45
CA SER A 11 -21.18 -60.28 -22.02
C SER A 11 -20.97 -60.59 -20.54
N LYS A 12 -19.88 -61.32 -20.27
CA LYS A 12 -19.46 -61.87 -18.99
C LYS A 12 -19.18 -60.76 -17.96
N ALA A 13 -19.73 -60.93 -16.76
CA ALA A 13 -19.31 -60.20 -15.57
C ALA A 13 -17.86 -60.56 -15.19
N LYS A 14 -16.94 -59.59 -15.31
CA LYS A 14 -15.60 -59.67 -14.70
C LYS A 14 -15.72 -59.33 -13.22
N LYS A 15 -15.59 -60.34 -12.36
CA LYS A 15 -15.33 -60.16 -10.92
C LYS A 15 -14.03 -59.36 -10.76
N LYS A 16 -14.12 -58.10 -10.30
CA LYS A 16 -12.96 -57.37 -9.76
C LYS A 16 -12.64 -57.98 -8.39
N ALA A 17 -11.42 -58.45 -8.25
CA ALA A 17 -10.86 -58.90 -6.98
C ALA A 17 -10.89 -57.74 -5.97
N SER A 18 -11.49 -57.99 -4.80
CA SER A 18 -11.34 -57.12 -3.64
C SER A 18 -9.90 -57.23 -3.15
N SER A 19 -9.08 -56.21 -3.37
CA SER A 19 -7.81 -56.09 -2.65
C SER A 19 -8.14 -55.80 -1.19
N SER A 20 -8.02 -56.83 -0.34
CA SER A 20 -8.14 -56.68 1.11
C SER A 20 -7.12 -55.65 1.57
N SER A 21 -7.58 -54.54 2.11
CA SER A 21 -6.75 -53.63 2.91
C SER A 21 -6.24 -54.42 4.11
N LYS A 22 -4.96 -54.84 4.06
CA LYS A 22 -4.26 -55.40 5.22
C LYS A 22 -4.32 -54.35 6.32
N ILE A 23 -5.04 -54.67 7.40
CA ILE A 23 -5.00 -53.89 8.63
C ILE A 23 -3.58 -54.05 9.18
N THR A 24 -2.77 -53.01 9.03
CA THR A 24 -1.41 -52.96 9.56
C THR A 24 -1.48 -53.01 11.08
N SER A 25 -0.72 -53.92 11.71
CA SER A 25 -0.68 -54.04 13.17
C SER A 25 -0.09 -52.78 13.80
N LYS A 26 -0.41 -52.51 15.07
CA LYS A 26 0.04 -51.31 15.81
C LYS A 26 1.58 -51.16 15.86
N ALA A 27 2.34 -52.25 15.77
CA ALA A 27 3.81 -52.21 15.73
C ALA A 27 4.36 -52.00 14.31
N THR A 28 3.62 -52.40 13.27
CA THR A 28 4.11 -52.41 11.89
C THR A 28 4.15 -51.01 11.28
N TYR A 29 3.14 -50.17 11.51
CA TYR A 29 3.11 -48.84 10.89
C TYR A 29 4.16 -47.89 11.50
N VAL A 30 4.55 -48.10 12.76
CA VAL A 30 5.60 -47.32 13.45
C VAL A 30 6.94 -47.54 12.74
N VAL A 31 7.30 -48.81 12.50
CA VAL A 31 8.50 -49.19 11.75
C VAL A 31 8.44 -48.66 10.31
N GLU A 32 7.29 -48.79 9.63
CA GLU A 32 7.13 -48.25 8.28
C GLU A 32 7.31 -46.72 8.23
N VAL A 33 6.87 -45.98 9.27
CA VAL A 33 7.08 -44.53 9.36
C VAL A 33 8.54 -44.20 9.57
N ASP A 34 9.26 -44.93 10.43
CA ASP A 34 10.70 -44.75 10.66
C ASP A 34 11.55 -45.05 9.43
N GLU A 35 11.22 -46.13 8.72
CA GLU A 35 11.91 -46.55 7.49
C GLU A 35 11.50 -45.73 6.26
N ALA A 36 10.48 -44.87 6.37
CA ALA A 36 10.04 -44.02 5.28
C ALA A 36 11.17 -43.08 4.83
N ASP A 37 11.44 -43.01 3.53
CA ASP A 37 12.41 -42.04 3.00
C ASP A 37 11.77 -40.64 2.91
N GLY A 38 12.07 -39.79 3.91
CA GLY A 38 11.51 -38.44 4.05
C GLY A 38 10.09 -38.34 4.64
N TRP A 39 9.59 -37.11 4.70
CA TRP A 39 8.31 -36.76 5.35
C TRP A 39 7.08 -37.15 4.53
N THR A 40 7.18 -37.15 3.20
CA THR A 40 6.05 -37.45 2.32
C THR A 40 5.53 -38.89 2.50
N PRO A 41 6.38 -39.93 2.41
CA PRO A 41 5.91 -41.30 2.60
C PRO A 41 5.46 -41.53 4.04
N ALA A 42 6.14 -40.95 5.04
CA ALA A 42 5.73 -41.00 6.44
C ALA A 42 4.29 -40.46 6.65
N VAL A 43 3.98 -39.29 6.08
CA VAL A 43 2.62 -38.72 6.13
C VAL A 43 1.61 -39.61 5.39
N LYS A 44 1.99 -40.19 4.25
CA LYS A 44 1.11 -41.10 3.49
C LYS A 44 0.78 -42.36 4.29
N ILE A 45 1.77 -42.96 4.96
CA ILE A 45 1.60 -44.13 5.83
C ILE A 45 0.66 -43.78 6.98
N LEU A 46 0.87 -42.63 7.66
CA LEU A 46 -0.01 -42.16 8.72
C LEU A 46 -1.44 -41.90 8.23
N CYS A 47 -1.62 -41.23 7.08
CA CYS A 47 -2.94 -41.01 6.49
C CYS A 47 -3.67 -42.33 6.19
N ASN A 48 -2.96 -43.33 5.66
CA ASN A 48 -3.51 -44.65 5.36
C ASN A 48 -3.89 -45.40 6.64
N TYR A 49 -3.00 -45.42 7.63
CA TYR A 49 -3.22 -46.07 8.92
C TYR A 49 -4.41 -45.46 9.67
N LEU A 50 -4.50 -44.13 9.70
CA LEU A 50 -5.59 -43.40 10.34
C LEU A 50 -6.87 -43.33 9.49
N GLN A 51 -6.83 -43.85 8.26
CA GLN A 51 -7.93 -43.86 7.29
C GLN A 51 -8.48 -42.45 7.02
N LEU A 52 -7.58 -41.49 6.81
CA LEU A 52 -7.97 -40.10 6.58
C LEU A 52 -8.53 -39.90 5.17
N PRO A 53 -9.54 -39.02 5.00
CA PRO A 53 -9.94 -38.57 3.67
C PRO A 53 -8.78 -37.90 2.93
N ASP A 54 -8.83 -37.92 1.60
CA ASP A 54 -7.77 -37.34 0.78
C ASP A 54 -7.63 -35.82 0.96
N LEU A 55 -6.57 -35.41 1.67
CA LEU A 55 -6.23 -34.03 2.02
C LEU A 55 -5.98 -33.14 0.79
N HIS A 56 -5.74 -33.71 -0.40
CA HIS A 56 -5.45 -32.97 -1.63
C HIS A 56 -6.70 -32.59 -2.40
N THR A 57 -7.85 -33.19 -2.06
CA THR A 57 -9.10 -32.94 -2.76
C THR A 57 -10.00 -32.03 -1.92
N ARG A 58 -10.70 -31.12 -2.58
CA ARG A 58 -11.75 -30.32 -1.93
C ARG A 58 -12.81 -31.20 -1.26
N ARG A 59 -13.14 -32.34 -1.88
CA ARG A 59 -14.08 -33.33 -1.32
C ARG A 59 -13.54 -33.96 -0.02
N GLY A 60 -12.26 -34.29 0.04
CA GLY A 60 -11.64 -34.82 1.25
C GLY A 60 -11.56 -33.79 2.37
N LEU A 61 -11.13 -32.56 2.09
CA LEU A 61 -11.14 -31.48 3.09
C LEU A 61 -12.56 -31.18 3.61
N LYS A 62 -13.58 -31.21 2.74
CA LYS A 62 -14.98 -31.11 3.17
C LYS A 62 -15.40 -32.27 4.08
N LYS A 63 -15.00 -33.51 3.76
CA LYS A 63 -15.26 -34.68 4.64
C LYS A 63 -14.59 -34.52 6.00
N ILE A 64 -13.37 -33.98 6.03
CA ILE A 64 -12.64 -33.72 7.27
C ILE A 64 -13.36 -32.65 8.09
N ASN A 65 -13.81 -31.56 7.47
CA ASN A 65 -14.54 -30.50 8.17
C ASN A 65 -15.84 -31.03 8.81
N ASN A 66 -16.58 -31.88 8.10
CA ASN A 66 -17.80 -32.50 8.58
C ASN A 66 -17.58 -33.49 9.75
N HIS A 67 -16.40 -34.11 9.85
CA HIS A 67 -16.05 -35.09 10.88
C HIS A 67 -14.85 -34.63 11.70
N PHE A 68 -14.72 -33.31 11.89
CA PHE A 68 -13.50 -32.71 12.41
C PHE A 68 -13.11 -33.27 13.78
N ASP A 69 -14.04 -33.33 14.73
CA ASP A 69 -13.74 -33.74 16.10
C ASP A 69 -13.23 -35.19 16.17
N THR A 70 -13.84 -36.10 15.40
CA THR A 70 -13.42 -37.51 15.34
C THR A 70 -12.03 -37.65 14.72
N ILE A 71 -11.77 -36.93 13.61
CA ILE A 71 -10.48 -36.99 12.92
C ILE A 71 -9.38 -36.33 13.75
N TYR A 72 -9.67 -35.17 14.34
CA TYR A 72 -8.79 -34.48 15.25
C TYR A 72 -8.42 -35.37 16.44
N ALA A 73 -9.41 -36.01 17.09
CA ALA A 73 -9.17 -36.88 18.23
C ALA A 73 -8.24 -38.06 17.88
N LYS A 74 -8.38 -38.67 16.69
CA LYS A 74 -7.47 -39.72 16.21
C LYS A 74 -6.04 -39.20 16.03
N LEU A 75 -5.88 -38.03 15.40
CA LEU A 75 -4.58 -37.41 15.16
C LEU A 75 -3.91 -36.98 16.47
N ASP A 76 -4.66 -36.36 17.37
CA ASP A 76 -4.18 -35.89 18.67
C ASP A 76 -3.82 -37.06 19.60
N ASP A 77 -4.62 -38.12 19.62
CA ASP A 77 -4.30 -39.36 20.32
C ASP A 77 -3.03 -40.03 19.75
N THR A 78 -2.87 -40.02 18.42
CA THR A 78 -1.64 -40.53 17.77
C THR A 78 -0.43 -39.70 18.18
N TYR A 79 -0.54 -38.37 18.20
CA TYR A 79 0.53 -37.48 18.65
C TYR A 79 0.90 -37.75 20.12
N ARG A 80 -0.09 -37.80 21.02
CA ARG A 80 0.12 -37.96 22.47
C ARG A 80 0.65 -39.33 22.87
N ARG A 81 0.32 -40.40 22.14
CA ARG A 81 0.83 -41.75 22.42
C ARG A 81 2.27 -41.95 22.00
N HIS A 82 2.84 -41.03 21.23
CA HIS A 82 4.16 -41.16 20.63
C HIS A 82 5.01 -39.91 20.91
N LEU A 83 4.98 -39.41 22.16
CA LEU A 83 5.72 -38.21 22.57
C LEU A 83 7.23 -38.33 22.32
N ASP A 84 7.77 -39.54 22.48
CA ASP A 84 9.18 -39.87 22.28
C ASP A 84 9.53 -40.21 20.81
N HIS A 85 8.54 -40.18 19.91
CA HIS A 85 8.74 -40.56 18.51
C HIS A 85 8.58 -39.35 17.58
N GLU A 86 9.70 -38.71 17.31
CA GLU A 86 9.82 -37.45 16.57
C GLU A 86 9.13 -37.52 15.19
N ARG A 87 9.35 -38.62 14.45
CA ARG A 87 8.81 -38.81 13.10
C ARG A 87 7.29 -38.95 13.04
N ILE A 88 6.67 -39.63 14.02
CA ILE A 88 5.22 -39.71 14.11
C ILE A 88 4.63 -38.35 14.48
N ARG A 89 5.20 -37.67 15.47
CA ARG A 89 4.77 -36.32 15.87
C ARG A 89 4.86 -35.34 14.72
N GLY A 90 6.00 -35.33 14.02
CA GLY A 90 6.22 -34.50 12.85
C GLY A 90 5.26 -34.82 11.72
N GLY A 91 4.99 -36.11 11.47
CA GLY A 91 4.02 -36.55 10.48
C GLY A 91 2.59 -36.09 10.80
N VAL A 92 2.18 -36.11 12.06
CA VAL A 92 0.88 -35.56 12.50
C VAL A 92 0.81 -34.04 12.30
N ILE A 93 1.86 -33.29 12.65
CA ILE A 93 1.91 -31.85 12.40
C ILE A 93 1.87 -31.53 10.91
N ALA A 94 2.55 -32.32 10.07
CA ALA A 94 2.47 -32.18 8.62
C ALA A 94 1.08 -32.48 8.04
N ILE A 95 0.30 -33.37 8.68
CA ILE A 95 -1.12 -33.58 8.34
C ILE A 95 -1.95 -32.35 8.73
N TYR A 96 -1.75 -31.83 9.94
CA TYR A 96 -2.45 -30.61 10.36
C TYR A 96 -2.13 -29.41 9.47
N SER A 97 -0.88 -29.22 9.05
CA SER A 97 -0.51 -28.12 8.17
C SER A 97 -1.20 -28.20 6.80
N LYS A 98 -1.37 -29.41 6.24
CA LYS A 98 -2.17 -29.64 5.02
C LYS A 98 -3.65 -29.28 5.22
N MET A 99 -4.21 -29.57 6.39
CA MET A 99 -5.58 -29.16 6.72
C MET A 99 -5.70 -27.64 6.82
N CYS A 100 -4.64 -26.92 7.21
CA CYS A 100 -4.63 -25.47 7.40
C CYS A 100 -4.74 -24.64 6.11
N ILE A 101 -4.66 -25.27 4.93
CA ILE A 101 -4.98 -24.63 3.64
C ILE A 101 -6.47 -24.25 3.61
N ASP A 102 -7.34 -25.03 4.26
CA ASP A 102 -8.74 -24.66 4.50
C ASP A 102 -8.83 -23.78 5.75
N SER A 103 -9.31 -22.54 5.57
CA SER A 103 -9.37 -21.55 6.66
C SER A 103 -10.25 -21.95 7.84
N LEU A 104 -11.32 -22.71 7.61
CA LEU A 104 -12.19 -23.17 8.70
C LEU A 104 -11.53 -24.29 9.49
N LEU A 105 -10.88 -25.24 8.81
CA LEU A 105 -10.10 -26.30 9.47
C LEU A 105 -8.92 -25.73 10.24
N ARG A 106 -8.18 -24.78 9.65
CA ARG A 106 -7.08 -24.08 10.31
C ARG A 106 -7.55 -23.46 11.63
N ASN A 107 -8.61 -22.66 11.59
CA ASN A 107 -9.09 -21.96 12.78
C ASN A 107 -9.50 -22.95 13.87
N LYS A 108 -10.21 -24.03 13.51
CA LYS A 108 -10.55 -25.12 14.45
C LYS A 108 -9.31 -25.80 15.03
N LEU A 109 -8.27 -26.07 14.22
CA LEU A 109 -7.01 -26.63 14.72
C LEU A 109 -6.29 -25.68 15.67
N PHE A 110 -6.36 -24.39 15.37
CA PHE A 110 -5.76 -23.33 16.19
C PHE A 110 -6.42 -23.22 17.55
N GLU A 111 -7.76 -23.23 17.60
CA GLU A 111 -8.56 -23.30 18.84
C GLU A 111 -8.26 -24.55 19.68
N ARG A 112 -7.77 -25.62 19.04
CA ARG A 112 -7.39 -26.89 19.68
C ARG A 112 -5.90 -26.96 20.07
N GLY A 113 -5.19 -25.83 20.09
CA GLY A 113 -3.79 -25.76 20.55
C GLY A 113 -2.83 -26.51 19.63
N ILE A 114 -2.88 -26.22 18.32
CA ILE A 114 -1.91 -26.75 17.36
C ILE A 114 -0.50 -26.18 17.60
N LEU A 115 -0.40 -24.90 18.01
CA LEU A 115 0.90 -24.26 18.24
C LEU A 115 1.68 -24.94 19.37
N ASP A 116 1.02 -25.28 20.48
CA ASP A 116 1.64 -25.98 21.61
C ASP A 116 2.27 -27.33 21.21
N LYS A 117 1.74 -27.97 20.16
CA LYS A 117 2.26 -29.23 19.61
C LYS A 117 3.33 -29.02 18.55
N LEU A 118 3.29 -27.88 17.86
CA LEU A 118 4.20 -27.55 16.78
C LEU A 118 5.51 -26.97 17.32
N LEU A 119 5.45 -25.95 18.19
CA LEU A 119 6.62 -25.20 18.64
C LEU A 119 7.74 -26.09 19.23
N PRO A 120 7.45 -27.11 20.07
CA PRO A 120 8.51 -28.00 20.58
C PRO A 120 9.25 -28.80 19.49
N LEU A 121 8.68 -28.94 18.29
CA LEU A 121 9.33 -29.62 17.16
C LEU A 121 10.36 -28.74 16.45
N LEU A 122 10.43 -27.44 16.76
CA LEU A 122 11.45 -26.55 16.21
C LEU A 122 12.82 -26.80 16.86
N ASP A 123 12.84 -27.24 18.11
CA ASP A 123 14.08 -27.50 18.86
C ASP A 123 14.72 -28.85 18.47
N ILE A 124 13.96 -29.73 17.82
CA ILE A 124 14.39 -31.07 17.43
C ILE A 124 14.95 -31.06 16.00
N ASP A 125 16.19 -31.52 15.84
CA ASP A 125 16.93 -31.45 14.57
C ASP A 125 16.20 -32.12 13.40
N SER A 126 15.73 -33.35 13.62
CA SER A 126 15.04 -34.14 12.59
C SER A 126 13.74 -33.48 12.11
N THR A 127 13.05 -32.71 12.95
CA THR A 127 11.72 -32.14 12.68
C THR A 127 11.70 -30.64 12.39
N ARG A 128 12.78 -29.92 12.68
CA ARG A 128 12.86 -28.45 12.62
C ARG A 128 12.37 -27.87 11.30
N HIS A 129 12.94 -28.31 10.18
CA HIS A 129 12.55 -27.80 8.86
C HIS A 129 11.09 -28.13 8.52
N MET A 130 10.60 -29.30 8.90
CA MET A 130 9.20 -29.68 8.70
C MET A 130 8.27 -28.77 9.51
N ALA A 131 8.60 -28.50 10.78
CA ALA A 131 7.82 -27.62 11.64
C ALA A 131 7.82 -26.17 11.13
N LEU A 132 8.96 -25.66 10.66
CA LEU A 132 9.06 -24.35 10.01
C LEU A 132 8.22 -24.28 8.72
N ARG A 133 8.25 -25.33 7.88
CA ARG A 133 7.39 -25.41 6.69
C ARG A 133 5.91 -25.41 7.07
N ALA A 134 5.54 -26.10 8.15
CA ALA A 134 4.18 -26.08 8.68
C ALA A 134 3.77 -24.67 9.13
N LEU A 135 4.61 -23.93 9.86
CA LEU A 135 4.36 -22.54 10.23
C LEU A 135 4.21 -21.63 9.01
N MET A 136 5.07 -21.81 7.99
CA MET A 136 4.98 -21.03 6.76
C MET A 136 3.64 -21.25 6.05
N ILE A 137 3.15 -22.49 5.96
CA ILE A 137 1.83 -22.80 5.38
C ILE A 137 0.71 -22.18 6.21
N ILE A 138 0.76 -22.32 7.53
CA ILE A 138 -0.26 -21.80 8.45
C ILE A 138 -0.36 -20.28 8.34
N THR A 139 0.78 -19.58 8.31
CA THR A 139 0.82 -18.10 8.27
C THR A 139 0.47 -17.54 6.91
N ARG A 140 0.92 -18.17 5.81
CA ARG A 140 0.56 -17.77 4.44
C ARG A 140 -0.96 -17.71 4.26
N HIS A 141 -1.69 -18.70 4.77
CA HIS A 141 -3.14 -18.72 4.68
C HIS A 141 -3.84 -18.11 5.90
N GLY A 142 -3.10 -17.81 6.98
CA GLY A 142 -3.60 -17.40 8.28
C GLY A 142 -4.44 -16.12 8.25
N GLY A 143 -5.52 -16.10 9.01
CA GLY A 143 -6.25 -14.86 9.29
C GLY A 143 -5.49 -13.99 10.29
N VAL A 144 -5.92 -12.73 10.43
CA VAL A 144 -5.30 -11.73 11.31
C VAL A 144 -5.00 -12.29 12.71
N ASN A 145 -5.97 -12.91 13.38
CA ASN A 145 -5.79 -13.45 14.74
C ASN A 145 -4.76 -14.57 14.80
N VAL A 146 -4.77 -15.50 13.82
CA VAL A 146 -3.80 -16.61 13.76
C VAL A 146 -2.39 -16.08 13.59
N ARG A 147 -2.21 -15.08 12.72
CA ARG A 147 -0.91 -14.45 12.48
C ARG A 147 -0.44 -13.66 13.70
N ALA A 148 -1.34 -12.95 14.38
CA ALA A 148 -1.03 -12.22 15.62
C ALA A 148 -0.56 -13.17 16.74
N THR A 149 -1.25 -14.30 16.96
CA THR A 149 -0.81 -15.29 17.96
C THR A 149 0.54 -15.91 17.60
N ILE A 150 0.83 -16.15 16.32
CA ILE A 150 2.16 -16.65 15.92
C ILE A 150 3.23 -15.57 16.12
N ALA A 151 2.90 -14.29 15.94
CA ALA A 151 3.83 -13.19 16.19
C ALA A 151 4.29 -13.10 17.66
N GLU A 152 3.49 -13.57 18.63
CA GLU A 152 3.90 -13.70 20.03
C GLU A 152 5.14 -14.59 20.22
N HIS A 153 5.45 -15.46 19.24
CA HIS A 153 6.60 -16.36 19.23
C HIS A 153 7.71 -15.90 18.26
N ALA A 154 7.74 -14.63 17.87
CA ALA A 154 8.77 -14.09 16.99
C ALA A 154 10.19 -14.26 17.56
N ASP A 155 10.36 -14.24 18.89
CA ASP A 155 11.64 -14.46 19.56
C ASP A 155 12.22 -15.85 19.28
N VAL A 156 11.36 -16.87 19.22
CA VAL A 156 11.74 -18.26 18.93
C VAL A 156 12.34 -18.34 17.53
N LEU A 157 11.70 -17.70 16.56
CA LEU A 157 12.16 -17.67 15.17
C LEU A 157 13.49 -16.93 15.03
N CYS A 158 13.64 -15.79 15.70
CA CYS A 158 14.92 -15.08 15.69
C CYS A 158 16.02 -15.91 16.35
N ARG A 159 15.75 -16.59 17.47
CA ARG A 159 16.72 -17.49 18.13
C ARG A 159 17.12 -18.69 17.25
N LEU A 160 16.21 -19.20 16.43
CA LEU A 160 16.54 -20.27 15.48
C LEU A 160 17.52 -19.78 14.42
N VAL A 161 17.33 -18.57 13.89
CA VAL A 161 18.29 -17.95 12.95
C VAL A 161 19.63 -17.70 13.64
N ASP A 162 19.64 -17.21 14.89
CA ASP A 162 20.87 -17.03 15.66
C ASP A 162 21.62 -18.36 15.88
N ALA A 163 20.90 -19.46 16.12
CA ALA A 163 21.46 -20.78 16.38
C ALA A 163 21.94 -21.49 15.09
N PHE A 164 21.27 -21.24 13.96
CA PHE A 164 21.57 -21.86 12.67
C PHE A 164 21.74 -20.80 11.57
N PRO A 165 22.71 -19.86 11.70
CA PRO A 165 22.81 -18.69 10.84
C PRO A 165 23.21 -19.01 9.40
N SER A 166 23.72 -20.21 9.14
CA SER A 166 24.14 -20.68 7.81
C SER A 166 23.20 -21.73 7.20
N ASP A 167 22.11 -22.07 7.88
CA ASP A 167 21.09 -22.98 7.35
C ASP A 167 20.12 -22.20 6.47
N GLU A 168 20.19 -22.44 5.15
CA GLU A 168 19.35 -21.77 4.15
C GLU A 168 17.86 -21.94 4.43
N THR A 169 17.44 -23.17 4.78
CA THR A 169 16.03 -23.50 5.01
C THR A 169 15.52 -22.83 6.28
N VAL A 170 16.32 -22.80 7.36
CA VAL A 170 15.95 -22.07 8.59
C VAL A 170 15.83 -20.58 8.31
N CYS A 171 16.81 -19.98 7.63
CA CYS A 171 16.81 -18.55 7.32
C CYS A 171 15.61 -18.14 6.47
N GLU A 172 15.32 -18.86 5.39
CA GLU A 172 14.20 -18.56 4.49
C GLU A 172 12.84 -18.69 5.20
N LEU A 173 12.61 -19.80 5.89
CA LEU A 173 11.32 -20.10 6.49
C LEU A 173 11.03 -19.19 7.69
N CYS A 174 12.03 -18.94 8.54
CA CYS A 174 11.89 -18.01 9.67
C CYS A 174 11.58 -16.60 9.18
N LEU A 175 12.32 -16.09 8.19
CA LEU A 175 12.07 -14.76 7.63
C LEU A 175 10.68 -14.65 7.00
N SER A 176 10.26 -15.67 6.26
CA SER A 176 8.92 -15.71 5.65
C SER A 176 7.81 -15.69 6.70
N VAL A 177 7.95 -16.49 7.76
CA VAL A 177 6.99 -16.53 8.87
C VAL A 177 6.95 -15.19 9.62
N LEU A 178 8.11 -14.59 9.91
CA LEU A 178 8.20 -13.26 10.54
C LEU A 178 7.52 -12.20 9.67
N SER A 179 7.79 -12.19 8.37
CA SER A 179 7.19 -11.25 7.42
C SER A 179 5.66 -11.32 7.41
N HIS A 180 5.09 -12.54 7.36
CA HIS A 180 3.63 -12.72 7.38
C HIS A 180 2.96 -12.31 8.70
N THR A 181 3.66 -12.45 9.83
CA THR A 181 3.08 -12.34 11.18
C THR A 181 3.31 -10.99 11.83
N VAL A 182 4.47 -10.39 11.63
CA VAL A 182 4.76 -9.04 12.14
C VAL A 182 3.95 -7.99 11.38
N LEU A 183 3.74 -8.17 10.06
CA LEU A 183 2.94 -7.27 9.24
C LEU A 183 1.56 -7.00 9.86
N VAL A 184 0.85 -8.02 10.32
CA VAL A 184 -0.50 -7.84 10.89
C VAL A 184 -0.50 -7.05 12.20
N CYS A 185 0.63 -7.03 12.92
CA CYS A 185 0.79 -6.21 14.13
C CYS A 185 1.00 -4.73 13.79
N MET A 186 1.51 -4.46 12.59
CA MET A 186 1.84 -3.13 12.07
C MET A 186 0.72 -2.50 11.23
N ASP A 187 -0.23 -3.28 10.73
CA ASP A 187 -1.40 -2.75 10.04
C ASP A 187 -2.17 -1.78 10.94
N GLY A 188 -2.75 -0.70 10.40
CA GLY A 188 -3.53 0.26 11.18
C GLY A 188 -3.61 1.65 10.56
N TYR A 189 -4.36 2.53 11.20
CA TYR A 189 -4.35 3.97 10.87
C TYR A 189 -3.18 4.65 11.58
N GLU A 190 -2.82 5.83 11.09
CA GLU A 190 -1.78 6.66 11.70
C GLU A 190 -2.01 6.84 13.21
N GLY A 191 -0.98 6.56 14.01
CA GLY A 191 -1.03 6.62 15.47
C GLY A 191 -1.68 5.42 16.18
N SER A 192 -2.31 4.49 15.45
CA SER A 192 -2.99 3.33 16.07
C SER A 192 -2.79 2.03 15.27
N PRO A 193 -1.77 1.22 15.58
CA PRO A 193 -1.62 -0.11 15.00
C PRO A 193 -2.76 -1.05 15.45
N ALA A 194 -2.98 -2.13 14.73
CA ALA A 194 -4.06 -3.09 14.96
C ALA A 194 -3.90 -3.85 16.28
N PHE A 195 -2.65 -4.15 16.66
CA PHE A 195 -2.33 -4.85 17.91
C PHE A 195 -1.26 -4.10 18.71
N PRO A 196 -1.59 -2.95 19.34
CA PRO A 196 -0.61 -2.09 19.99
C PRO A 196 0.08 -2.75 21.20
N ALA A 197 -0.62 -3.60 21.95
CA ALA A 197 -0.04 -4.31 23.10
C ALA A 197 0.97 -5.37 22.64
N LEU A 198 0.61 -6.17 21.64
CA LEU A 198 1.49 -7.17 21.04
C LEU A 198 2.71 -6.52 20.40
N LEU A 199 2.52 -5.43 19.65
CA LEU A 199 3.64 -4.72 19.03
C LEU A 199 4.68 -4.27 20.08
N ARG A 200 4.23 -3.79 21.24
CA ARG A 200 5.13 -3.39 22.34
C ARG A 200 5.89 -4.56 22.97
N SER A 201 5.39 -5.79 22.87
CA SER A 201 6.10 -6.97 23.38
C SER A 201 7.12 -7.55 22.39
N LEU A 202 7.10 -7.13 21.11
CA LEU A 202 8.05 -7.60 20.11
C LEU A 202 9.39 -6.87 20.21
N ASP A 203 10.49 -7.61 20.14
CA ASP A 203 11.82 -7.04 19.92
C ASP A 203 12.01 -6.76 18.42
N LEU A 204 11.46 -5.63 17.96
CA LEU A 204 11.54 -5.22 16.56
C LEU A 204 12.98 -5.01 16.09
N THR A 205 13.88 -4.56 16.96
CA THR A 205 15.29 -4.37 16.59
C THR A 205 15.92 -5.72 16.26
N LYS A 206 15.69 -6.75 17.08
CA LYS A 206 16.15 -8.11 16.79
C LYS A 206 15.51 -8.68 15.53
N ILE A 207 14.21 -8.47 15.32
CA ILE A 207 13.49 -8.94 14.13
C ILE A 207 14.07 -8.29 12.85
N LEU A 208 14.31 -6.98 12.88
CA LEU A 208 14.92 -6.26 11.75
C LEU A 208 16.34 -6.76 11.45
N ASN A 209 17.17 -6.95 12.48
CA ASN A 209 18.52 -7.49 12.31
C ASN A 209 18.50 -8.94 11.79
N THR A 210 17.52 -9.75 12.20
CA THR A 210 17.29 -11.11 11.68
C THR A 210 16.95 -11.04 10.18
N ALA A 211 16.09 -10.11 9.76
CA ALA A 211 15.78 -9.90 8.35
C ALA A 211 17.01 -9.50 7.53
N VAL A 212 17.79 -8.54 8.03
CA VAL A 212 19.06 -8.12 7.42
C VAL A 212 20.01 -9.31 7.27
N HIS A 213 20.18 -10.12 8.32
CA HIS A 213 21.03 -11.32 8.29
C HIS A 213 20.59 -12.27 7.18
N CYS A 214 19.33 -12.70 7.18
CA CYS A 214 18.79 -13.65 6.20
C CYS A 214 18.90 -13.13 4.75
N MET A 215 18.70 -11.84 4.52
CA MET A 215 18.78 -11.23 3.18
C MET A 215 20.22 -11.11 2.64
N THR A 216 21.21 -11.12 3.52
CA THR A 216 22.61 -10.81 3.16
C THR A 216 23.49 -12.05 3.06
N GLN A 217 22.94 -13.24 3.33
CA GLN A 217 23.68 -14.49 3.22
C GLN A 217 23.98 -14.85 1.76
N PRO A 218 25.10 -15.56 1.47
CA PRO A 218 25.44 -16.00 0.12
C PRO A 218 24.38 -16.90 -0.53
N PHE A 219 23.63 -17.65 0.29
CA PHE A 219 22.53 -18.52 -0.12
C PHE A 219 21.16 -17.81 -0.12
N SER A 220 21.10 -16.50 0.13
CA SER A 220 19.84 -15.77 0.18
C SER A 220 19.10 -15.90 -1.15
N CYS A 221 17.90 -16.46 -1.09
CA CYS A 221 17.05 -16.68 -2.25
C CYS A 221 16.10 -15.50 -2.48
N GLN A 222 15.39 -15.52 -3.62
CA GLN A 222 14.38 -14.50 -3.94
C GLN A 222 13.34 -14.34 -2.83
N SER A 223 12.91 -15.44 -2.22
CA SER A 223 11.94 -15.43 -1.12
C SER A 223 12.46 -14.62 0.06
N CYS A 224 13.74 -14.76 0.44
CA CYS A 224 14.35 -13.94 1.49
C CYS A 224 14.32 -12.45 1.15
N ILE A 225 14.63 -12.08 -0.10
CA ILE A 225 14.68 -10.68 -0.51
C ILE A 225 13.30 -10.05 -0.52
N GLU A 226 12.29 -10.74 -1.06
CA GLU A 226 10.92 -10.27 -1.09
C GLU A 226 10.32 -10.15 0.32
N HIS A 227 10.37 -11.22 1.13
CA HIS A 227 9.79 -11.21 2.48
C HIS A 227 10.53 -10.26 3.41
N GLY A 228 11.86 -10.19 3.30
CA GLY A 228 12.69 -9.30 4.11
C GLY A 228 12.48 -7.83 3.77
N THR A 229 12.44 -7.47 2.48
CA THR A 229 12.13 -6.09 2.06
C THR A 229 10.74 -5.67 2.53
N ASN A 230 9.74 -6.55 2.42
CA ASN A 230 8.38 -6.26 2.90
C ASN A 230 8.30 -6.13 4.43
N LEU A 231 8.98 -6.99 5.18
CA LEU A 231 9.03 -6.91 6.64
C LEU A 231 9.68 -5.60 7.10
N ILE A 232 10.81 -5.24 6.51
CA ILE A 232 11.48 -3.96 6.79
C ILE A 232 10.52 -2.82 6.41
N ALA A 233 10.09 -2.72 5.15
CA ALA A 233 9.27 -1.59 4.69
C ALA A 233 7.91 -1.43 5.42
N SER A 234 7.26 -2.52 5.82
CA SER A 234 5.98 -2.47 6.54
C SER A 234 6.13 -2.07 8.00
N SER A 235 7.25 -2.44 8.63
CA SER A 235 7.53 -2.06 10.01
C SER A 235 7.89 -0.58 10.20
N ALA A 236 8.13 0.16 9.11
CA ALA A 236 8.66 1.53 9.17
C ALA A 236 7.73 2.55 9.87
N LEU A 237 6.41 2.46 9.70
CA LEU A 237 5.48 3.46 10.26
C LEU A 237 5.34 3.33 11.78
N HIS A 238 4.93 2.16 12.25
CA HIS A 238 4.64 1.93 13.67
C HIS A 238 5.84 1.39 14.46
N GLY A 239 6.91 0.96 13.77
CA GLY A 239 8.15 0.44 14.34
C GLY A 239 9.35 1.35 14.13
N TYR A 240 9.14 2.62 13.75
CA TYR A 240 10.22 3.58 13.46
C TYR A 240 11.28 3.69 14.59
N TYR A 241 10.86 3.50 15.84
CA TYR A 241 11.72 3.55 17.03
C TYR A 241 12.79 2.45 17.09
N ALA A 242 12.62 1.35 16.34
CA ALA A 242 13.53 0.21 16.34
C ALA A 242 14.71 0.36 15.36
N TYR A 243 14.56 1.24 14.36
CA TYR A 243 15.53 1.45 13.29
C TYR A 243 16.89 2.01 13.72
N PRO A 244 17.00 2.87 14.76
CA PRO A 244 18.30 3.24 15.30
C PRO A 244 19.14 2.04 15.76
N GLY A 245 18.51 0.95 16.21
CA GLY A 245 19.17 -0.32 16.58
C GLY A 245 19.39 -1.29 15.41
N ALA A 246 18.88 -0.97 14.21
CA ALA A 246 18.99 -1.77 13.00
C ALA A 246 19.27 -0.89 11.77
N PRO A 247 20.36 -0.09 11.76
CA PRO A 247 20.63 0.91 10.71
C PRO A 247 20.82 0.29 9.32
N GLU A 248 21.28 -0.96 9.25
CA GLU A 248 21.45 -1.69 7.99
C GLU A 248 20.11 -1.96 7.28
N ALA A 249 19.00 -2.04 8.02
CA ALA A 249 17.67 -2.19 7.43
C ALA A 249 17.30 -0.97 6.57
N VAL A 250 17.67 0.25 7.00
CA VAL A 250 17.48 1.47 6.20
C VAL A 250 18.31 1.41 4.92
N LYS A 251 19.56 0.97 5.01
CA LYS A 251 20.46 0.85 3.85
C LYS A 251 19.95 -0.16 2.82
N ILE A 252 19.36 -1.28 3.28
CA ILE A 252 18.69 -2.24 2.39
C ILE A 252 17.53 -1.58 1.63
N LEU A 253 16.67 -0.80 2.29
CA LEU A 253 15.59 -0.08 1.59
C LEU A 253 16.15 0.92 0.56
N ILE A 254 17.22 1.63 0.89
CA ILE A 254 17.86 2.58 -0.04
C ILE A 254 18.43 1.85 -1.26
N ALA A 255 19.08 0.70 -1.06
CA ALA A 255 19.56 -0.13 -2.16
C ALA A 255 18.40 -0.66 -3.01
N GLY A 256 17.27 -1.02 -2.37
CA GLY A 256 16.04 -1.47 -3.03
C GLY A 256 15.43 -0.45 -4.00
N LEU A 257 15.72 0.85 -3.85
CA LEU A 257 15.32 1.89 -4.82
C LEU A 257 15.90 1.66 -6.22
N ARG A 258 16.99 0.89 -6.33
CA ARG A 258 17.66 0.52 -7.59
C ARG A 258 17.44 -0.93 -8.00
N SER A 259 16.59 -1.67 -7.29
CA SER A 259 16.22 -3.04 -7.66
C SER A 259 15.75 -3.10 -9.12
N PRO A 260 16.14 -4.10 -9.93
CA PRO A 260 15.53 -4.27 -11.25
C PRO A 260 14.02 -4.55 -11.19
N ASP A 261 13.54 -5.03 -10.04
CA ASP A 261 12.11 -5.19 -9.74
C ASP A 261 11.48 -3.88 -9.25
N TRP A 262 10.58 -3.32 -10.07
CA TRP A 262 9.83 -2.09 -9.78
C TRP A 262 8.89 -2.18 -8.58
N THR A 263 8.36 -3.37 -8.28
CA THR A 263 7.54 -3.59 -7.08
C THR A 263 8.41 -3.41 -5.85
N LEU A 264 9.62 -3.98 -5.84
CA LEU A 264 10.57 -3.79 -4.74
C LEU A 264 11.04 -2.33 -4.63
N ARG A 265 11.19 -1.58 -5.73
CA ARG A 265 11.45 -0.13 -5.68
C ARG A 265 10.35 0.60 -4.92
N ALA A 266 9.09 0.34 -5.29
CA ALA A 266 7.93 1.00 -4.71
C ALA A 266 7.74 0.66 -3.22
N VAL A 267 7.88 -0.63 -2.86
CA VAL A 267 7.84 -1.10 -1.46
C VAL A 267 8.95 -0.42 -0.65
N SER A 268 10.18 -0.39 -1.18
CA SER A 268 11.32 0.20 -0.48
C SER A 268 11.16 1.71 -0.27
N PHE A 269 10.71 2.42 -1.30
CA PHE A 269 10.41 3.84 -1.22
C PHE A 269 9.30 4.13 -0.21
N GLY A 270 8.20 3.39 -0.27
CA GLY A 270 7.11 3.51 0.70
C GLY A 270 7.57 3.27 2.14
N GLY A 271 8.50 2.33 2.36
CA GLY A 271 9.11 2.09 3.67
C GLY A 271 9.91 3.30 4.17
N LEU A 272 10.75 3.88 3.33
CA LEU A 272 11.55 5.07 3.69
C LEU A 272 10.67 6.29 4.00
N VAL A 273 9.63 6.51 3.21
CA VAL A 273 8.66 7.59 3.44
C VAL A 273 7.94 7.40 4.79
N ARG A 274 7.43 6.18 5.06
CA ARG A 274 6.75 5.85 6.32
C ARG A 274 7.66 5.95 7.55
N LEU A 275 8.94 5.64 7.41
CA LEU A 275 9.93 5.73 8.51
C LEU A 275 10.00 7.14 9.10
N HIS A 276 9.87 8.16 8.25
CA HIS A 276 10.01 9.55 8.65
C HIS A 276 8.70 10.23 9.04
N LYS A 277 7.55 9.61 8.74
CA LYS A 277 6.22 10.18 9.02
C LYS A 277 6.05 10.60 10.50
N PRO A 278 6.38 9.77 11.51
CA PRO A 278 6.12 10.09 12.92
C PRO A 278 6.93 11.26 13.48
N VAL A 279 8.08 11.58 12.86
CA VAL A 279 8.99 12.65 13.28
C VAL A 279 8.93 13.86 12.35
N SER A 280 8.04 13.82 11.36
CA SER A 280 7.97 14.87 10.34
C SER A 280 7.07 16.03 10.75
N GLU A 281 7.45 17.21 10.30
CA GLU A 281 6.65 18.42 10.43
C GLU A 281 5.67 18.55 9.26
N GLU A 282 4.52 19.17 9.52
CA GLU A 282 3.67 19.66 8.45
C GLU A 282 4.41 20.75 7.67
N ASP A 283 4.21 20.76 6.36
CA ASP A 283 4.77 21.80 5.51
C ASP A 283 4.04 23.12 5.76
N THR A 284 4.55 23.93 6.69
CA THR A 284 4.00 25.25 7.01
C THR A 284 4.29 26.21 5.86
N ARG A 285 3.29 26.40 5.00
CA ARG A 285 3.37 27.28 3.81
C ARG A 285 2.92 28.72 4.08
N GLN A 286 2.64 29.08 5.34
CA GLN A 286 2.24 30.45 5.67
C GLN A 286 3.46 31.37 5.65
N LEU A 287 3.38 32.42 4.84
CA LEU A 287 4.35 33.52 4.85
C LEU A 287 3.86 34.59 5.80
N ASP A 288 4.67 34.97 6.80
CA ASP A 288 4.38 36.12 7.64
C ASP A 288 4.53 37.42 6.80
N PRO A 289 3.45 38.19 6.63
CA PRO A 289 3.46 39.48 5.94
C PRO A 289 4.56 40.44 6.44
N ASN A 290 4.80 40.49 7.75
CA ASN A 290 5.74 41.43 8.34
C ASN A 290 7.18 41.01 8.05
N THR A 291 7.47 39.71 8.19
CA THR A 291 8.75 39.12 7.79
C THR A 291 9.03 39.40 6.32
N LEU A 292 8.07 39.18 5.43
CA LEU A 292 8.20 39.41 3.99
C LEU A 292 8.56 40.87 3.67
N MET A 293 7.87 41.83 4.29
CA MET A 293 8.15 43.25 4.09
C MET A 293 9.51 43.67 4.64
N SER A 294 9.97 43.04 5.74
CA SER A 294 11.24 43.37 6.39
C SER A 294 12.48 42.93 5.59
N ILE A 295 12.34 41.91 4.73
CA ILE A 295 13.43 41.38 3.91
C ILE A 295 13.56 42.10 2.55
N MET A 296 12.52 42.83 2.13
CA MET A 296 12.56 43.62 0.90
C MET A 296 13.63 44.70 1.01
N GLY A 297 14.66 44.60 0.16
CA GLY A 297 15.85 45.47 0.20
C GLY A 297 17.02 44.92 1.03
N ARG A 298 16.88 43.74 1.64
CA ARG A 298 17.93 43.03 2.40
C ARG A 298 18.24 41.64 1.85
N ILE A 299 17.87 41.38 0.60
CA ILE A 299 18.11 40.10 -0.09
C ILE A 299 19.63 39.93 -0.29
N PRO A 300 20.24 38.82 0.17
CA PRO A 300 21.66 38.53 -0.06
C PRO A 300 22.02 38.58 -1.54
N LYS A 301 23.18 39.16 -1.87
CA LYS A 301 23.60 39.41 -3.26
C LYS A 301 23.50 38.17 -4.16
N ASN A 302 23.98 37.03 -3.69
CA ASN A 302 23.96 35.76 -4.44
C ASN A 302 22.53 35.30 -4.78
N VAL A 303 21.56 35.54 -3.90
CA VAL A 303 20.15 35.21 -4.15
C VAL A 303 19.53 36.27 -5.07
N ASN A 304 19.79 37.55 -4.79
CA ASN A 304 19.27 38.67 -5.57
C ASN A 304 19.70 38.59 -7.05
N ASP A 305 20.97 38.26 -7.32
CA ASP A 305 21.48 38.12 -8.68
C ASP A 305 20.71 37.04 -9.47
N ILE A 306 20.34 35.93 -8.82
CA ILE A 306 19.52 34.86 -9.44
C ILE A 306 18.09 35.33 -9.71
N LEU A 307 17.45 35.99 -8.74
CA LEU A 307 16.08 36.52 -8.92
C LEU A 307 16.03 37.56 -10.04
N MET A 308 17.05 38.44 -10.11
CA MET A 308 17.15 39.46 -11.14
C MET A 308 17.39 38.84 -12.52
N ALA A 309 18.24 37.81 -12.62
CA ALA A 309 18.48 37.10 -13.87
C ALA A 309 17.23 36.37 -14.40
N TYR A 310 16.40 35.80 -13.51
CA TYR A 310 15.13 35.17 -13.89
C TYR A 310 14.07 36.19 -14.32
N GLY A 311 14.06 37.35 -13.66
CA GLY A 311 13.12 38.43 -13.90
C GLY A 311 12.30 38.72 -12.62
N PRO A 312 12.53 39.87 -11.95
CA PRO A 312 11.95 40.13 -10.64
C PRO A 312 10.42 40.18 -10.66
N THR A 313 9.80 40.64 -11.75
CA THR A 313 8.35 40.68 -11.92
C THR A 313 7.68 39.33 -12.10
N LYS A 314 8.47 38.25 -12.23
CA LYS A 314 7.99 36.87 -12.34
C LYS A 314 8.26 36.04 -11.07
N CYS A 315 9.01 36.59 -10.12
CA CYS A 315 9.41 35.91 -8.88
C CYS A 315 8.29 35.98 -7.83
N GLU A 316 8.07 34.89 -7.08
CA GLU A 316 6.98 34.80 -6.11
C GLU A 316 7.07 35.85 -5.00
N LEU A 317 8.28 36.17 -4.53
CA LEU A 317 8.53 37.18 -3.51
C LEU A 317 7.94 38.54 -3.92
N TYR A 318 8.30 39.01 -5.11
CA TYR A 318 7.85 40.31 -5.62
C TYR A 318 6.36 40.30 -5.96
N LEU A 319 5.87 39.21 -6.56
CA LEU A 319 4.44 39.04 -6.85
C LEU A 319 3.60 39.04 -5.57
N THR A 320 4.11 38.44 -4.49
CA THR A 320 3.40 38.40 -3.20
C THR A 320 3.34 39.80 -2.58
N VAL A 321 4.45 40.53 -2.53
CA VAL A 321 4.48 41.91 -2.02
C VAL A 321 3.56 42.82 -2.84
N GLN A 322 3.55 42.65 -4.16
CA GLN A 322 2.66 43.41 -5.04
C GLN A 322 1.19 43.06 -4.80
N ALA A 323 0.84 41.76 -4.74
CA ALA A 323 -0.52 41.32 -4.46
C ALA A 323 -1.03 41.81 -3.10
N MET A 324 -0.17 41.83 -2.07
CA MET A 324 -0.50 42.39 -0.76
C MET A 324 -0.79 43.89 -0.82
N ARG A 325 0.03 44.66 -1.57
CA ARG A 325 -0.20 46.10 -1.77
C ARG A 325 -1.52 46.34 -2.49
N ASP A 326 -1.78 45.60 -3.56
CA ASP A 326 -2.99 45.72 -4.37
C ASP A 326 -4.25 45.34 -3.57
N PHE A 327 -4.15 44.28 -2.75
CA PHE A 327 -5.20 43.89 -1.81
C PHE A 327 -5.50 45.00 -0.80
N MET A 328 -4.48 45.52 -0.11
CA MET A 328 -4.64 46.59 0.88
C MET A 328 -5.20 47.87 0.24
N GLN A 329 -4.79 48.20 -0.97
CA GLN A 329 -5.33 49.34 -1.71
C GLN A 329 -6.81 49.13 -2.06
N ALA A 330 -7.19 47.93 -2.51
CA ALA A 330 -8.57 47.59 -2.83
C ALA A 330 -9.47 47.70 -1.58
N ILE A 331 -9.04 47.13 -0.46
CA ILE A 331 -9.76 47.19 0.82
C ILE A 331 -9.89 48.63 1.34
N ARG A 332 -8.85 49.47 1.19
CA ARG A 332 -8.89 50.89 1.61
C ARG A 332 -9.73 51.78 0.70
N THR A 333 -9.89 51.41 -0.58
CA THR A 333 -10.70 52.19 -1.53
C THR A 333 -12.20 51.94 -1.31
N TYR A 334 -12.59 50.73 -0.89
CA TYR A 334 -13.99 50.37 -0.74
C TYR A 334 -14.80 51.29 0.23
N PRO A 335 -14.29 51.68 1.42
CA PRO A 335 -14.98 52.63 2.28
C PRO A 335 -15.23 54.01 1.65
N ILE A 336 -14.57 54.33 0.54
CA ILE A 336 -14.70 55.60 -0.18
C ILE A 336 -15.70 55.46 -1.34
N ASP A 337 -15.57 54.40 -2.16
CA ASP A 337 -16.40 54.23 -3.36
C ASP A 337 -17.66 53.37 -3.14
N HIS A 338 -17.73 52.66 -2.01
CA HIS A 338 -18.75 51.67 -1.65
C HIS A 338 -19.06 50.65 -2.75
N ASN A 339 -18.09 50.35 -3.64
CA ASN A 339 -18.30 49.56 -4.84
C ASN A 339 -17.80 48.11 -4.66
N LEU A 340 -18.69 47.23 -4.20
CA LEU A 340 -18.39 45.81 -4.00
C LEU A 340 -18.06 45.06 -5.29
N TYR A 341 -18.59 45.50 -6.44
CA TYR A 341 -18.25 44.92 -7.74
C TYR A 341 -16.79 45.23 -8.09
N SER A 342 -16.39 46.50 -8.01
CA SER A 342 -15.00 46.94 -8.24
C SER A 342 -14.01 46.23 -7.30
N LEU A 343 -14.37 46.09 -6.02
CA LEU A 343 -13.60 45.30 -5.07
C LEU A 343 -13.45 43.85 -5.54
N GLY A 344 -14.56 43.18 -5.88
CA GLY A 344 -14.55 41.79 -6.36
C GLY A 344 -13.69 41.58 -7.60
N MET A 345 -13.74 42.49 -8.58
CA MET A 345 -12.90 42.45 -9.78
C MET A 345 -11.40 42.55 -9.45
N LYS A 346 -11.02 43.38 -8.49
CA LYS A 346 -9.62 43.50 -8.03
C LYS A 346 -9.16 42.24 -7.31
N LEU A 347 -9.98 41.71 -6.40
CA LEU A 347 -9.69 40.47 -5.67
C LEU A 347 -9.54 39.28 -6.62
N TYR A 348 -10.41 39.15 -7.61
CA TYR A 348 -10.33 38.13 -8.65
C TYR A 348 -8.98 38.14 -9.39
N LYS A 349 -8.53 39.32 -9.85
CA LYS A 349 -7.23 39.46 -10.54
C LYS A 349 -6.05 39.07 -9.63
N ASN A 350 -6.12 39.43 -8.34
CA ASN A 350 -5.09 39.06 -7.38
C ASN A 350 -5.05 37.53 -7.15
N ILE A 351 -6.21 36.88 -7.03
CA ILE A 351 -6.30 35.42 -6.83
C ILE A 351 -5.68 34.64 -7.98
N LEU A 352 -5.86 35.10 -9.23
CA LEU A 352 -5.29 34.43 -10.40
C LEU A 352 -3.78 34.65 -10.57
N SER A 353 -3.16 35.54 -9.79
CA SER A 353 -1.75 35.91 -9.91
C SER A 353 -0.89 35.48 -8.71
N ASN A 354 -1.48 35.21 -7.54
CA ASN A 354 -0.74 34.83 -6.34
C ASN A 354 -1.61 34.05 -5.33
N GLU A 355 -0.99 33.15 -4.56
CA GLU A 355 -1.68 32.37 -3.51
C GLU A 355 -2.11 33.22 -2.30
N PHE A 356 -1.21 34.07 -1.82
CA PHE A 356 -1.39 34.91 -0.63
C PHE A 356 -1.99 36.27 -0.99
N SER A 357 -2.79 36.26 -2.07
CA SER A 357 -3.50 37.42 -2.61
C SER A 357 -4.58 37.97 -1.68
N ILE A 358 -5.01 37.20 -0.68
CA ILE A 358 -6.00 37.55 0.31
C ILE A 358 -5.34 37.46 1.69
N LEU A 359 -5.27 38.59 2.39
CA LEU A 359 -4.77 38.63 3.76
C LEU A 359 -5.88 38.21 4.74
N GLU A 360 -5.51 37.44 5.76
CA GLU A 360 -6.40 37.14 6.89
C GLU A 360 -6.27 38.20 7.97
N GLY A 361 -7.39 38.69 8.49
CA GLY A 361 -7.42 39.80 9.43
C GLY A 361 -8.79 40.47 9.54
N PHE A 362 -8.81 41.60 10.24
CA PHE A 362 -10.00 42.41 10.49
C PHE A 362 -9.65 43.90 10.39
N PHE A 363 -10.67 44.74 10.19
CA PHE A 363 -10.50 46.19 10.17
C PHE A 363 -10.40 46.72 11.61
N GLU A 364 -9.26 47.33 11.94
CA GLU A 364 -9.02 47.95 13.24
C GLU A 364 -9.38 49.45 13.15
N THR A 365 -10.30 49.90 14.00
CA THR A 365 -10.65 51.31 14.15
C THR A 365 -10.16 51.83 15.48
N THR A 366 -9.63 53.05 15.52
CA THR A 366 -9.31 53.72 16.79
C THR A 366 -10.43 54.71 17.09
N ASP A 367 -11.05 54.58 18.25
CA ASP A 367 -12.05 55.55 18.72
C ASP A 367 -11.37 56.92 18.90
N VAL A 368 -11.84 57.93 18.17
CA VAL A 368 -11.23 59.27 18.12
C VAL A 368 -11.33 59.99 19.46
N ARG A 369 -12.26 59.58 20.34
CA ARG A 369 -12.54 60.23 21.62
C ARG A 369 -11.84 59.54 22.80
N THR A 370 -11.65 58.23 22.74
CA THR A 370 -11.03 57.46 23.83
C THR A 370 -9.62 56.96 23.52
N GLY A 371 -9.22 56.96 22.24
CA GLY A 371 -7.95 56.38 21.79
C GLY A 371 -7.90 54.86 21.87
N GLU A 372 -8.98 54.20 22.30
CA GLU A 372 -9.06 52.74 22.35
C GLU A 372 -9.17 52.16 20.94
N ARG A 373 -8.44 51.07 20.73
CA ARG A 373 -8.54 50.28 19.50
C ARG A 373 -9.77 49.38 19.63
N SER A 374 -10.78 49.61 18.81
CA SER A 374 -11.95 48.76 18.71
C SER A 374 -11.91 47.96 17.42
N TYR A 375 -12.18 46.67 17.53
CA TYR A 375 -12.41 45.81 16.37
C TYR A 375 -13.87 45.99 15.94
N SER A 376 -14.14 46.26 14.66
CA SER A 376 -15.52 46.38 14.18
C SER A 376 -16.19 44.99 14.14
N MET A 377 -16.62 44.48 15.29
CA MET A 377 -17.18 43.12 15.45
C MET A 377 -18.68 43.02 15.15
N ASP A 378 -19.35 44.16 15.03
CA ASP A 378 -20.80 44.33 15.03
C ASP A 378 -21.41 44.64 13.65
N GLY A 379 -20.61 44.71 12.58
CA GLY A 379 -21.11 44.93 11.21
C GLY A 379 -21.82 46.29 11.02
N LYS A 380 -21.73 47.18 12.01
CA LYS A 380 -22.23 48.56 11.98
C LYS A 380 -21.16 49.56 11.49
N GLY A 381 -19.98 49.07 11.12
CA GLY A 381 -18.88 49.87 10.56
C GLY A 381 -18.96 50.03 9.04
N MET A 382 -18.00 50.75 8.45
CA MET A 382 -17.93 51.06 7.00
C MET A 382 -17.82 49.84 6.06
N LEU A 383 -17.68 48.61 6.58
CA LEU A 383 -17.48 47.38 5.81
C LEU A 383 -18.63 46.38 6.00
N PRO A 384 -19.12 45.71 4.94
CA PRO A 384 -20.21 44.74 5.01
C PRO A 384 -19.76 43.32 5.42
N PHE A 385 -18.53 43.16 5.91
CA PHE A 385 -17.94 41.88 6.30
C PHE A 385 -17.02 42.05 7.52
N LYS A 386 -16.86 40.98 8.31
CA LYS A 386 -16.10 41.01 9.57
C LYS A 386 -14.62 40.69 9.35
N ARG A 387 -14.34 39.60 8.61
CA ARG A 387 -12.99 39.25 8.20
C ARG A 387 -12.71 39.71 6.79
N TRP A 388 -11.45 39.96 6.49
CA TRP A 388 -11.00 40.29 5.15
C TRP A 388 -11.33 39.22 4.12
N SER A 389 -11.25 37.93 4.47
CA SER A 389 -11.65 36.81 3.59
C SER A 389 -13.15 36.73 3.33
N ASP A 390 -14.00 37.16 4.28
CA ASP A 390 -15.45 37.20 4.08
C ASP A 390 -15.88 38.13 2.94
N SER A 391 -15.01 39.11 2.57
CA SER A 391 -15.24 39.98 1.42
C SER A 391 -15.43 39.20 0.11
N LEU A 392 -14.78 38.04 -0.04
CA LEU A 392 -14.87 37.19 -1.22
C LEU A 392 -16.31 36.73 -1.47
N SER A 393 -16.97 36.23 -0.43
CA SER A 393 -18.35 35.75 -0.53
C SER A 393 -19.34 36.89 -0.79
N VAL A 394 -19.14 38.05 -0.15
CA VAL A 394 -19.98 39.23 -0.35
C VAL A 394 -19.84 39.77 -1.77
N CYS A 395 -18.61 39.90 -2.27
CA CYS A 395 -18.35 40.33 -3.65
C CYS A 395 -18.91 39.34 -4.68
N ALA A 396 -18.73 38.03 -4.48
CA ALA A 396 -19.27 37.00 -5.37
C ALA A 396 -20.80 37.12 -5.49
N LYS A 397 -21.50 37.33 -4.37
CA LYS A 397 -22.96 37.52 -4.37
C LYS A 397 -23.39 38.73 -5.21
N VAL A 398 -22.77 39.89 -5.00
CA VAL A 398 -23.07 41.12 -5.76
C VAL A 398 -22.82 40.94 -7.26
N ILE A 399 -21.72 40.26 -7.61
CA ILE A 399 -21.38 39.97 -9.00
C ILE A 399 -22.44 39.06 -9.64
N ARG A 400 -22.92 38.02 -8.93
CA ARG A 400 -23.99 37.14 -9.43
C ARG A 400 -25.32 37.87 -9.61
N GLU A 401 -25.69 38.74 -8.65
CA GLU A 401 -26.94 39.50 -8.69
C GLU A 401 -27.02 40.47 -9.88
N ARG A 402 -25.87 40.91 -10.42
CA ARG A 402 -25.81 41.70 -11.65
C ARG A 402 -26.28 40.93 -12.88
N GLY A 403 -26.16 39.60 -12.86
CA GLY A 403 -26.71 38.71 -13.89
C GLY A 403 -25.93 38.70 -15.22
N ASP A 404 -24.72 39.26 -15.28
CA ASP A 404 -23.89 39.23 -16.48
C ASP A 404 -23.28 37.82 -16.67
N PRO A 405 -23.51 37.15 -17.82
CA PRO A 405 -22.94 35.83 -18.10
C PRO A 405 -21.41 35.78 -18.06
N GLU A 406 -20.71 36.89 -18.38
CA GLU A 406 -19.24 36.95 -18.40
C GLU A 406 -18.65 36.99 -16.98
N ASP A 407 -19.43 37.44 -16.00
CA ASP A 407 -19.02 37.63 -14.61
C ASP A 407 -19.15 36.34 -13.76
N VAL A 408 -19.80 35.29 -14.30
CA VAL A 408 -20.03 34.03 -13.55
C VAL A 408 -18.72 33.36 -13.14
N ASP A 409 -17.70 33.40 -14.01
CA ASP A 409 -16.38 32.85 -13.70
C ASP A 409 -15.69 33.60 -12.56
N ILE A 410 -15.92 34.91 -12.48
CA ILE A 410 -15.35 35.79 -11.46
C ILE A 410 -15.94 35.44 -10.09
N ALA A 411 -17.27 35.35 -9.99
CA ALA A 411 -17.94 34.96 -8.75
C ALA A 411 -17.51 33.56 -8.27
N ASN A 412 -17.39 32.60 -9.19
CA ASN A 412 -16.95 31.24 -8.87
C ASN A 412 -15.52 31.23 -8.28
N VAL A 413 -14.57 31.97 -8.86
CA VAL A 413 -13.20 32.02 -8.35
C VAL A 413 -13.14 32.58 -6.93
N LEU A 414 -13.91 33.63 -6.64
CA LEU A 414 -14.00 34.22 -5.30
C LEU A 414 -14.55 33.22 -4.28
N GLU A 415 -15.64 32.51 -4.62
CA GLU A 415 -16.24 31.47 -3.77
C GLU A 415 -15.28 30.29 -3.54
N ILE A 416 -14.66 29.77 -4.60
CA ILE A 416 -13.68 28.67 -4.48
C ILE A 416 -12.54 29.08 -3.56
N LYS A 417 -11.97 30.29 -3.73
CA LYS A 417 -10.89 30.77 -2.85
C LYS A 417 -11.36 30.90 -1.40
N HIS A 418 -12.56 31.41 -1.16
CA HIS A 418 -13.15 31.50 0.19
C HIS A 418 -13.26 30.13 0.85
N THR A 419 -13.73 29.14 0.11
CA THR A 419 -13.87 27.75 0.59
C THR A 419 -12.51 27.12 0.89
N VAL A 420 -11.49 27.36 0.05
CA VAL A 420 -10.11 26.94 0.32
C VAL A 420 -9.56 27.58 1.59
N LEU A 421 -9.76 28.88 1.79
CA LEU A 421 -9.30 29.60 2.99
C LEU A 421 -9.97 29.09 4.28
N LYS A 422 -11.18 28.53 4.19
CA LYS A 422 -11.88 27.88 5.30
C LYS A 422 -11.40 26.45 5.60
N GLY A 423 -10.45 25.92 4.83
CA GLY A 423 -9.95 24.56 5.01
C GLY A 423 -10.93 23.49 4.54
N LEU A 424 -11.75 23.78 3.53
CA LEU A 424 -12.75 22.86 2.96
C LEU A 424 -12.38 22.47 1.52
N PRO A 425 -11.29 21.71 1.29
CA PRO A 425 -10.79 21.43 -0.05
C PRO A 425 -11.76 20.59 -0.91
N ASP A 426 -12.52 19.68 -0.30
CA ASP A 426 -13.48 18.84 -1.02
C ASP A 426 -14.67 19.65 -1.54
N ASP A 427 -15.18 20.59 -0.74
CA ASP A 427 -16.23 21.52 -1.18
C ASP A 427 -15.73 22.44 -2.30
N ALA A 428 -14.48 22.92 -2.19
CA ALA A 428 -13.85 23.72 -3.23
C ALA A 428 -13.70 22.94 -4.54
N ALA A 429 -13.35 21.65 -4.46
CA ALA A 429 -13.27 20.77 -5.61
C ALA A 429 -14.66 20.51 -6.23
N ALA A 430 -15.70 20.28 -5.43
CA ALA A 430 -17.07 20.11 -5.91
C ALA A 430 -17.58 21.36 -6.65
N LEU A 431 -17.38 22.55 -6.08
CA LEU A 431 -17.69 23.83 -6.74
C LEU A 431 -16.94 23.98 -8.07
N SER A 432 -15.66 23.58 -8.08
CA SER A 432 -14.83 23.65 -9.28
C SER A 432 -15.29 22.68 -10.38
N GLN A 433 -15.69 21.46 -10.02
CA GLN A 433 -16.25 20.47 -10.94
C GLN A 433 -17.55 20.96 -11.58
N GLU A 434 -18.42 21.57 -10.78
CA GLU A 434 -19.66 22.14 -11.30
C GLU A 434 -19.38 23.30 -12.28
N ALA A 435 -18.43 24.17 -11.93
CA ALA A 435 -18.03 25.28 -12.80
C ALA A 435 -17.41 24.81 -14.13
N LEU A 436 -16.67 23.69 -14.13
CA LEU A 436 -16.10 23.09 -15.34
C LEU A 436 -17.15 22.59 -16.34
N LYS A 437 -18.35 22.20 -15.89
CA LYS A 437 -19.44 21.83 -16.81
C LYS A 437 -19.85 22.98 -17.72
N ARG A 438 -19.77 24.22 -17.22
CA ARG A 438 -20.05 25.43 -18.00
C ARG A 438 -18.82 25.90 -18.78
N ASN A 439 -17.65 25.95 -18.14
CA ASN A 439 -16.42 26.47 -18.75
C ASN A 439 -15.24 25.48 -18.59
N PRO A 440 -15.12 24.48 -19.49
CA PRO A 440 -14.09 23.45 -19.40
C PRO A 440 -12.68 23.93 -19.76
N ASN A 441 -12.53 25.17 -20.25
CA ASN A 441 -11.24 25.76 -20.64
C ASN A 441 -10.68 26.76 -19.60
N PHE A 442 -11.19 26.72 -18.36
CA PHE A 442 -10.77 27.63 -17.29
C PHE A 442 -9.83 26.95 -16.29
N ALA A 443 -8.54 27.29 -16.33
CA ALA A 443 -7.48 26.58 -15.61
C ALA A 443 -7.64 26.59 -14.07
N TYR A 444 -8.20 27.66 -13.50
CA TYR A 444 -8.35 27.79 -12.05
C TYR A 444 -9.29 26.73 -11.45
N TYR A 445 -10.30 26.29 -12.20
CA TYR A 445 -11.20 25.24 -11.70
C TYR A 445 -10.49 23.90 -11.61
N TYR A 446 -9.67 23.55 -12.59
CA TYR A 446 -8.82 22.36 -12.49
C TYR A 446 -7.88 22.42 -11.28
N TYR A 447 -7.40 23.62 -10.93
CA TYR A 447 -6.61 23.81 -9.72
C TYR A 447 -7.43 23.49 -8.47
N GLY A 448 -8.64 24.05 -8.34
CA GLY A 448 -9.56 23.74 -7.24
C GLY A 448 -9.88 22.24 -7.14
N VAL A 449 -10.12 21.55 -8.26
CA VAL A 449 -10.32 20.09 -8.27
C VAL A 449 -9.06 19.35 -7.79
N SER A 450 -7.87 19.81 -8.20
CA SER A 450 -6.61 19.18 -7.83
C SER A 450 -6.27 19.26 -6.35
N LEU A 451 -6.94 20.12 -5.57
CA LEU A 451 -6.74 20.28 -4.13
C LEU A 451 -7.42 19.18 -3.30
N ALA A 452 -8.39 18.45 -3.86
CA ALA A 452 -9.05 17.34 -3.18
C ALA A 452 -8.07 16.21 -2.83
N ALA A 453 -8.48 15.36 -1.88
CA ALA A 453 -7.66 14.28 -1.35
C ALA A 453 -7.46 13.09 -2.31
N GLU A 454 -8.33 12.90 -3.31
CA GLU A 454 -8.27 11.73 -4.20
C GLU A 454 -7.22 11.94 -5.32
N PRO A 455 -6.12 11.15 -5.34
CA PRO A 455 -5.00 11.44 -6.22
C PRO A 455 -5.28 11.26 -7.72
N THR A 456 -6.18 10.34 -8.10
CA THR A 456 -6.48 10.05 -9.53
C THR A 456 -7.14 11.24 -10.22
N ASN A 457 -8.20 11.76 -9.61
CA ASN A 457 -8.90 12.95 -10.04
C ASN A 457 -8.00 14.17 -9.92
N GLY A 458 -7.18 14.23 -8.87
CA GLY A 458 -6.20 15.30 -8.67
C GLY A 458 -5.20 15.39 -9.82
N LEU A 459 -4.59 14.26 -10.20
CA LEU A 459 -3.65 14.18 -11.32
C LEU A 459 -4.32 14.51 -12.66
N ARG A 460 -5.51 13.94 -12.91
CA ARG A 460 -6.27 14.18 -14.14
C ARG A 460 -6.58 15.67 -14.30
N ALA A 461 -7.09 16.30 -13.23
CA ALA A 461 -7.39 17.72 -13.23
C ALA A 461 -6.13 18.55 -13.47
N ALA A 462 -5.03 18.23 -12.78
CA ALA A 462 -3.76 18.92 -12.97
C ALA A 462 -3.25 18.90 -14.43
N LYS A 463 -3.22 17.70 -15.03
CA LYS A 463 -2.79 17.52 -16.43
C LYS A 463 -3.75 18.17 -17.43
N GLN A 464 -5.06 18.20 -17.16
CA GLN A 464 -6.05 18.85 -18.03
C GLN A 464 -5.97 20.37 -17.94
N GLY A 465 -5.88 20.93 -16.73
CA GLY A 465 -5.80 22.38 -16.53
C GLY A 465 -4.56 23.00 -17.18
N MET A 466 -3.43 22.29 -17.21
CA MET A 466 -2.23 22.72 -17.93
C MET A 466 -2.41 22.81 -19.45
N LYS A 467 -3.46 22.21 -20.03
CA LYS A 467 -3.79 22.29 -21.46
C LYS A 467 -4.72 23.47 -21.80
N CYS A 468 -5.24 24.19 -20.81
CA CYS A 468 -6.08 25.36 -21.05
C CYS A 468 -5.29 26.47 -21.77
N LYS A 469 -5.91 27.10 -22.77
CA LYS A 469 -5.26 28.15 -23.57
C LYS A 469 -4.94 29.41 -22.75
N ASN A 470 -5.85 29.78 -21.85
CA ASN A 470 -5.74 30.96 -21.01
C ASN A 470 -5.40 30.51 -19.59
N ILE A 471 -4.10 30.36 -19.32
CA ILE A 471 -3.57 29.99 -18.01
C ILE A 471 -2.53 31.02 -17.55
N THR A 472 -2.65 31.49 -16.31
CA THR A 472 -1.63 32.38 -15.74
C THR A 472 -0.38 31.57 -15.36
N PRO A 473 0.81 32.18 -15.36
CA PRO A 473 2.02 31.49 -14.90
C PRO A 473 1.87 30.89 -13.49
N PHE A 474 1.21 31.62 -12.59
CA PHE A 474 0.91 31.15 -11.23
C PHE A 474 0.13 29.84 -11.23
N ILE A 475 -1.01 29.77 -11.93
CA ILE A 475 -1.84 28.56 -11.98
C ILE A 475 -1.13 27.42 -12.70
N LYS A 476 -0.35 27.72 -13.75
CA LYS A 476 0.46 26.72 -14.45
C LYS A 476 1.39 25.98 -13.48
N PHE A 477 2.16 26.71 -12.67
CA PHE A 477 3.11 26.09 -11.74
C PHE A 477 2.40 25.37 -10.59
N GLN A 478 1.28 25.89 -10.10
CA GLN A 478 0.45 25.20 -9.10
C GLN A 478 -0.03 23.83 -9.59
N LEU A 479 -0.58 23.78 -10.81
CA LEU A 479 -1.02 22.52 -11.42
C LEU A 479 0.14 21.56 -11.67
N MET A 480 1.29 22.08 -12.13
CA MET A 480 2.46 21.24 -12.39
C MET A 480 3.01 20.59 -11.11
N GLN A 481 3.10 21.33 -10.00
CA GLN A 481 3.49 20.78 -8.70
C GLN A 481 2.49 19.70 -8.22
N ARG A 482 1.18 19.91 -8.42
CA ARG A 482 0.16 18.89 -8.10
C ARG A 482 0.27 17.65 -8.99
N ALA A 483 0.64 17.82 -10.25
CA ALA A 483 0.87 16.70 -11.17
C ALA A 483 2.07 15.85 -10.74
N VAL A 484 3.14 16.47 -10.24
CA VAL A 484 4.30 15.76 -9.65
C VAL A 484 3.87 14.96 -8.42
N ASP A 485 3.24 15.60 -7.44
CA ASP A 485 2.82 14.97 -6.18
C ASP A 485 1.90 13.76 -6.45
N HIS A 486 0.78 13.99 -7.14
CA HIS A 486 -0.22 12.95 -7.40
C HIS A 486 0.31 11.84 -8.32
N GLY A 487 1.11 12.20 -9.34
CA GLY A 487 1.70 11.25 -10.27
C GLY A 487 2.71 10.32 -9.59
N ALA A 488 3.57 10.88 -8.73
CA ALA A 488 4.53 10.10 -7.96
C ALA A 488 3.83 9.16 -6.97
N GLU A 489 2.86 9.67 -6.21
CA GLU A 489 2.10 8.89 -5.23
C GLU A 489 1.34 7.73 -5.89
N LEU A 490 0.57 8.00 -6.94
CA LEU A 490 -0.17 6.96 -7.68
C LEU A 490 0.77 5.93 -8.30
N GLY A 491 1.90 6.35 -8.86
CA GLY A 491 2.88 5.45 -9.45
C GLY A 491 3.44 4.46 -8.42
N ILE A 492 3.81 4.96 -7.23
CA ILE A 492 4.28 4.12 -6.12
C ILE A 492 3.17 3.21 -5.61
N GLN A 493 1.96 3.74 -5.38
CA GLN A 493 0.83 2.94 -4.88
C GLN A 493 0.48 1.80 -5.86
N THR A 494 0.39 2.12 -7.16
CA THR A 494 0.07 1.13 -8.21
C THR A 494 1.09 0.00 -8.26
N LEU A 495 2.39 0.32 -8.14
CA LEU A 495 3.45 -0.70 -8.14
C LEU A 495 3.54 -1.47 -6.82
N ALA A 496 3.22 -0.84 -5.68
CA ALA A 496 3.21 -1.51 -4.39
C ALA A 496 2.08 -2.55 -4.24
N GLU A 497 1.05 -2.51 -5.10
CA GLU A 497 0.06 -3.60 -5.21
C GLU A 497 0.68 -4.92 -5.70
N GLY A 498 1.89 -4.87 -6.28
CA GLY A 498 2.60 -6.00 -6.85
C GLY A 498 2.05 -6.52 -8.18
N PRO A 499 1.73 -5.65 -9.17
CA PRO A 499 1.32 -6.10 -10.48
C PRO A 499 2.46 -6.85 -11.19
N GLU A 500 2.11 -7.87 -11.97
CA GLU A 500 3.09 -8.67 -12.69
C GLU A 500 3.67 -7.90 -13.88
N PRO A 501 4.96 -8.10 -14.23
CA PRO A 501 5.54 -7.53 -15.44
C PRO A 501 4.72 -7.90 -16.68
N GLY A 502 4.30 -6.88 -17.43
CA GLY A 502 3.43 -7.03 -18.60
C GLY A 502 1.94 -6.80 -18.33
N GLU A 503 1.50 -6.75 -17.07
CA GLU A 503 0.15 -6.29 -16.74
C GLU A 503 0.01 -4.78 -16.99
N THR A 504 -1.21 -4.35 -17.35
CA THR A 504 -1.52 -2.94 -17.58
C THR A 504 -1.17 -2.08 -16.36
N LYS A 505 -1.47 -2.55 -15.14
CA LYS A 505 -1.15 -1.83 -13.89
C LYS A 505 0.35 -1.61 -13.73
N TRP A 506 1.18 -2.60 -14.06
CA TRP A 506 2.64 -2.49 -13.98
C TRP A 506 3.16 -1.39 -14.92
N GLN A 507 2.69 -1.39 -16.18
CA GLN A 507 3.07 -0.36 -17.16
C GLN A 507 2.59 1.04 -16.75
N VAL A 508 1.35 1.13 -16.24
CA VAL A 508 0.76 2.39 -15.75
C VAL A 508 1.57 2.96 -14.59
N GLY A 509 1.98 2.13 -13.62
CA GLY A 509 2.80 2.57 -12.49
C GLY A 509 4.12 3.20 -12.92
N ILE A 510 4.84 2.56 -13.85
CA ILE A 510 6.11 3.08 -14.40
C ILE A 510 5.89 4.38 -15.19
N ALA A 511 4.83 4.43 -16.01
CA ALA A 511 4.49 5.61 -16.79
C ALA A 511 4.15 6.82 -15.90
N LEU A 512 3.46 6.60 -14.78
CA LEU A 512 3.14 7.62 -13.79
C LEU A 512 4.41 8.20 -13.14
N LEU A 513 5.34 7.34 -12.70
CA LEU A 513 6.61 7.79 -12.11
C LEU A 513 7.48 8.56 -13.11
N THR A 514 7.52 8.11 -14.36
CA THR A 514 8.27 8.76 -15.43
C THR A 514 7.67 10.13 -15.76
N SER A 515 6.34 10.20 -15.89
CA SER A 515 5.59 11.44 -16.11
C SER A 515 5.79 12.45 -14.97
N ALA A 516 5.80 11.98 -13.71
CA ALA A 516 6.09 12.82 -12.55
C ALA A 516 7.53 13.35 -12.56
N LEU A 517 8.51 12.53 -12.98
CA LEU A 517 9.91 12.96 -13.11
C LEU A 517 10.08 14.05 -14.18
N GLU A 518 9.43 13.88 -15.33
CA GLU A 518 9.42 14.87 -16.41
C GLU A 518 8.78 16.19 -15.99
N ASP A 519 7.63 16.12 -15.32
CA ASP A 519 6.95 17.30 -14.78
C ASP A 519 7.82 17.99 -13.70
N ALA A 520 8.48 17.22 -12.82
CA ALA A 520 9.34 17.77 -11.78
C ALA A 520 10.54 18.49 -12.39
N LYS A 521 11.17 17.91 -13.43
CA LYS A 521 12.25 18.55 -14.17
C LYS A 521 11.77 19.84 -14.83
N ARG A 522 10.63 19.79 -15.54
CA ARG A 522 10.05 20.97 -16.20
C ARG A 522 9.72 22.08 -15.20
N PHE A 523 9.18 21.72 -14.03
CA PHE A 523 8.91 22.66 -12.96
C PHE A 523 10.19 23.33 -12.50
N ILE A 524 11.23 22.53 -12.21
CA ILE A 524 12.52 23.03 -11.75
C ILE A 524 13.16 23.97 -12.80
N ASP A 525 13.01 23.68 -14.09
CA ASP A 525 13.54 24.48 -15.21
C ASP A 525 12.76 25.76 -15.51
N GLU A 526 11.44 25.75 -15.36
CA GLU A 526 10.58 26.86 -15.78
C GLU A 526 10.07 27.74 -14.63
N ALA A 527 9.87 27.17 -13.45
CA ALA A 527 9.26 27.89 -12.32
C ALA A 527 10.20 28.96 -11.73
N PRO A 528 9.65 29.97 -11.04
CA PRO A 528 10.47 30.94 -10.34
C PRO A 528 11.43 30.25 -9.35
N PRO A 529 12.69 30.69 -9.27
CA PRO A 529 13.68 30.10 -8.35
C PRO A 529 13.27 30.23 -6.87
N ASP A 530 12.40 31.19 -6.55
CA ASP A 530 11.82 31.41 -5.23
C ASP A 530 10.41 30.81 -5.06
N ASN A 531 9.96 29.97 -5.99
CA ASN A 531 8.66 29.32 -5.87
C ASN A 531 8.59 28.48 -4.59
N ARG A 532 7.51 28.65 -3.81
CA ARG A 532 7.34 27.97 -2.52
C ARG A 532 7.39 26.44 -2.60
N TYR A 533 7.05 25.85 -3.75
CA TYR A 533 7.06 24.41 -3.97
C TYR A 533 8.38 23.89 -4.53
N MET A 534 9.32 24.77 -4.87
CA MET A 534 10.61 24.38 -5.44
C MET A 534 11.33 23.34 -4.58
N ARG A 535 11.24 23.46 -3.24
CA ARG A 535 11.79 22.46 -2.31
C ARG A 535 11.15 21.08 -2.48
N ASN A 536 9.82 20.99 -2.36
CA ASN A 536 9.11 19.71 -2.41
C ASN A 536 9.26 19.04 -3.77
N VAL A 537 9.13 19.80 -4.85
CA VAL A 537 9.36 19.29 -6.20
C VAL A 537 10.81 18.86 -6.40
N SER A 538 11.79 19.55 -5.80
CA SER A 538 13.19 19.13 -5.83
C SER A 538 13.43 17.83 -5.05
N TYR A 539 12.78 17.65 -3.89
CA TYR A 539 12.85 16.38 -3.15
C TYR A 539 12.31 15.24 -4.00
N TRP A 540 11.13 15.42 -4.61
CA TRP A 540 10.58 14.46 -5.56
C TRP A 540 11.49 14.21 -6.74
N TYR A 541 12.03 15.25 -7.37
CA TYR A 541 12.91 15.12 -8.52
C TYR A 541 14.14 14.25 -8.20
N ILE A 542 14.79 14.46 -7.05
CA ILE A 542 15.91 13.59 -6.63
C ILE A 542 15.45 12.16 -6.43
N LEU A 543 14.37 11.95 -5.66
CA LEU A 543 13.88 10.62 -5.30
C LEU A 543 13.43 9.85 -6.56
N LEU A 544 12.68 10.50 -7.44
CA LEU A 544 12.24 9.96 -8.73
C LEU A 544 13.42 9.72 -9.67
N THR A 545 14.44 10.58 -9.67
CA THR A 545 15.66 10.34 -10.47
C THR A 545 16.35 9.06 -10.01
N ILE A 546 16.45 8.82 -8.70
CA ILE A 546 17.02 7.58 -8.17
C ILE A 546 16.15 6.36 -8.52
N ILE A 547 14.83 6.49 -8.41
CA ILE A 547 13.88 5.40 -8.67
C ILE A 547 13.78 5.07 -10.16
N VAL A 548 13.87 6.06 -11.05
CA VAL A 548 13.58 5.90 -12.49
C VAL A 548 14.84 5.92 -13.36
N SER A 549 15.82 6.78 -13.07
CA SER A 549 16.98 7.07 -13.93
C SER A 549 18.30 6.55 -13.36
N GLU A 550 19.32 6.39 -14.20
CA GLU A 550 20.67 5.97 -13.80
C GLU A 550 21.57 7.15 -13.35
N ASN A 551 21.24 8.39 -13.77
CA ASN A 551 22.10 9.55 -13.56
C ASN A 551 21.50 10.54 -12.54
N ALA A 552 22.07 10.58 -11.33
CA ALA A 552 21.71 11.56 -10.31
C ALA A 552 22.62 12.81 -10.39
N GLY A 553 22.11 13.92 -10.93
CA GLY A 553 22.72 15.24 -10.84
C GLY A 553 21.93 16.14 -9.91
N VAL A 554 22.56 16.72 -8.87
CA VAL A 554 21.87 17.46 -7.79
C VAL A 554 22.57 18.80 -7.52
N ASP A 555 22.28 19.82 -8.33
CA ASP A 555 22.83 21.18 -8.11
C ASP A 555 21.80 22.24 -7.69
N ARG A 556 20.47 22.00 -7.80
CA ARG A 556 19.46 23.06 -7.57
C ARG A 556 18.88 23.19 -6.16
N LEU A 557 19.05 22.22 -5.26
CA LEU A 557 18.52 22.34 -3.88
C LEU A 557 19.21 23.43 -3.05
N VAL A 558 20.48 23.70 -3.33
CA VAL A 558 21.26 24.71 -2.62
C VAL A 558 20.60 26.10 -2.72
N ILE A 559 19.99 26.40 -3.88
CA ILE A 559 19.33 27.67 -4.14
C ILE A 559 17.98 27.74 -3.41
N ALA A 560 17.17 26.67 -3.48
CA ALA A 560 15.87 26.62 -2.81
C ALA A 560 16.00 26.71 -1.27
N ASP A 561 17.02 26.06 -0.69
CA ASP A 561 17.32 26.15 0.74
C ASP A 561 17.78 27.56 1.16
N ALA A 562 18.55 28.24 0.30
CA ALA A 562 19.00 29.62 0.55
C ALA A 562 17.83 30.61 0.55
N VAL A 563 16.89 30.49 -0.39
CA VAL A 563 15.66 31.32 -0.44
C VAL A 563 14.80 31.08 0.81
N SER A 564 14.71 29.84 1.26
CA SER A 564 13.92 29.48 2.44
C SER A 564 14.44 30.11 3.72
N LYS A 565 15.76 29.99 3.96
CA LYS A 565 16.43 30.64 5.10
C LYS A 565 16.21 32.15 5.10
N LEU A 566 16.15 32.77 3.91
CA LEU A 566 15.88 34.19 3.77
C LEU A 566 14.44 34.57 4.19
N LEU A 567 13.47 33.70 3.94
CA LEU A 567 12.05 33.91 4.28
C LEU A 567 11.73 33.65 5.77
N GLY A 568 12.74 33.45 6.62
CA GLY A 568 12.58 33.29 8.07
C GLY A 568 12.03 31.93 8.50
N THR A 569 11.59 31.10 7.56
CA THR A 569 11.23 29.70 7.77
C THR A 569 12.35 28.85 7.19
N GLY A 570 13.25 28.37 8.05
CA GLY A 570 14.12 27.25 7.66
C GLY A 570 13.25 26.15 7.02
N PRO A 571 13.80 25.32 6.12
CA PRO A 571 13.00 24.23 5.56
C PRO A 571 12.40 23.43 6.75
N PRO A 572 11.09 23.10 6.74
CA PRO A 572 10.51 22.21 7.74
C PRO A 572 11.04 20.80 7.52
N ASP A 573 11.14 20.01 8.58
CA ASP A 573 11.56 18.60 8.50
C ASP A 573 10.39 17.73 8.00
N THR A 574 9.93 18.00 6.77
CA THR A 574 8.84 17.25 6.15
C THR A 574 9.27 15.82 5.85
N MET A 575 8.28 14.93 5.76
CA MET A 575 8.50 13.51 5.45
C MET A 575 9.35 13.30 4.18
N HIS A 576 9.06 14.05 3.12
CA HIS A 576 9.80 13.96 1.85
C HIS A 576 11.23 14.48 1.98
N ARG A 577 11.44 15.57 2.74
CA ARG A 577 12.78 16.11 2.99
C ARG A 577 13.63 15.14 3.79
N LEU A 578 13.10 14.60 4.89
CA LEU A 578 13.79 13.63 5.73
C LEU A 578 14.15 12.37 4.93
N THR A 579 13.21 11.88 4.13
CA THR A 579 13.44 10.75 3.20
C THR A 579 14.57 11.06 2.23
N GLN A 580 14.51 12.21 1.55
CA GLN A 580 15.54 12.64 0.62
C GLN A 580 16.91 12.80 1.28
N ALA A 581 16.96 13.40 2.47
CA ALA A 581 18.19 13.60 3.22
C ALA A 581 18.83 12.27 3.64
N THR A 582 18.03 11.33 4.14
CA THR A 582 18.46 9.97 4.51
C THR A 582 19.00 9.22 3.30
N VAL A 583 18.24 9.22 2.19
CA VAL A 583 18.67 8.59 0.92
C VAL A 583 19.98 9.20 0.47
N ARG A 584 20.08 10.53 0.33
CA ARG A 584 21.30 11.20 -0.15
C ARG A 584 22.51 10.90 0.74
N LYS A 585 22.34 10.86 2.06
CA LYS A 585 23.42 10.60 3.02
C LYS A 585 23.96 9.18 2.89
N LEU A 586 23.10 8.19 2.74
CA LEU A 586 23.46 6.78 2.80
C LEU A 586 23.52 6.10 1.43
N TYR A 587 23.18 6.79 0.33
CA TYR A 587 23.01 6.20 -1.00
C TYR A 587 24.23 5.40 -1.46
N LYS A 588 25.41 6.05 -1.50
CA LYS A 588 26.63 5.43 -2.00
C LYS A 588 26.97 4.15 -1.24
N GLU A 589 27.01 4.24 0.09
CA GLU A 589 27.30 3.10 0.96
C GLU A 589 26.25 1.99 0.79
N SER A 590 24.97 2.34 0.70
CA SER A 590 23.87 1.39 0.55
C SER A 590 23.95 0.61 -0.76
N ILE A 591 24.22 1.31 -1.86
CA ILE A 591 24.36 0.68 -3.19
C ILE A 591 25.61 -0.19 -3.24
N GLU A 592 26.75 0.28 -2.75
CA GLU A 592 28.00 -0.49 -2.73
C GLU A 592 27.88 -1.77 -1.89
N LYS A 593 27.15 -1.71 -0.78
CA LYS A 593 27.02 -2.84 0.15
C LYS A 593 25.91 -3.82 -0.22
N TYR A 594 24.78 -3.33 -0.71
CA TYR A 594 23.54 -4.11 -0.84
C TYR A 594 22.95 -4.12 -2.25
N GLY A 595 23.50 -3.37 -3.22
CA GLY A 595 23.00 -3.34 -4.60
C GLY A 595 22.99 -4.72 -5.26
N ASP A 596 24.07 -5.49 -5.07
CA ASP A 596 24.22 -6.84 -5.66
C ASP A 596 23.14 -7.82 -5.20
N ILE A 597 22.56 -7.63 -4.00
CA ILE A 597 21.51 -8.49 -3.47
C ILE A 597 20.27 -8.42 -4.38
N PHE A 598 19.90 -7.21 -4.79
CA PHE A 598 18.75 -7.00 -5.67
C PHE A 598 19.05 -7.37 -7.12
N GLN A 599 20.29 -7.24 -7.57
CA GLN A 599 20.70 -7.68 -8.91
C GLN A 599 20.63 -9.21 -9.04
N LYS A 600 21.22 -9.94 -8.09
CA LYS A 600 21.15 -11.42 -8.04
C LYS A 600 19.71 -11.93 -8.02
N ASN A 601 18.84 -11.25 -7.26
CA ASN A 601 17.42 -11.55 -7.21
C ASN A 601 16.74 -11.41 -8.59
N ALA A 602 17.11 -10.40 -9.36
CA ALA A 602 16.57 -10.19 -10.70
C ALA A 602 17.12 -11.18 -11.72
N ASP A 603 18.41 -11.51 -11.65
CA ASP A 603 19.04 -12.48 -12.55
C ASP A 603 18.43 -13.88 -12.37
N ALA A 604 18.09 -14.25 -11.13
CA ALA A 604 17.36 -15.46 -10.82
C ALA A 604 15.95 -15.51 -11.44
N LYS A 605 15.32 -14.36 -11.75
CA LYS A 605 14.03 -14.30 -12.48
C LYS A 605 14.18 -14.57 -13.98
N VAL A 606 15.37 -14.34 -14.55
CA VAL A 606 15.64 -14.49 -15.99
C VAL A 606 16.16 -15.90 -16.32
N SER A 607 16.82 -16.57 -15.37
CA SER A 607 17.48 -17.86 -15.57
C SER A 607 16.59 -19.11 -15.51
N ASP A 608 15.25 -18.99 -15.51
CA ASP A 608 14.35 -20.15 -15.59
C ASP A 608 14.24 -20.69 -17.03
N LEU A 609 15.39 -21.10 -17.60
CA LEU A 609 15.65 -22.05 -18.70
C LEU A 609 17.19 -22.23 -18.78
N PRO A 610 17.83 -23.43 -18.76
CA PRO A 610 17.43 -24.80 -18.38
C PRO A 610 18.35 -25.50 -17.31
N GLU A 611 17.85 -26.64 -16.80
CA GLU A 611 18.49 -27.81 -16.11
C GLU A 611 19.90 -27.70 -15.48
N THR A 612 19.99 -28.05 -14.18
CA THR A 612 21.11 -28.88 -13.67
C THR A 612 20.70 -29.83 -12.52
N ALA A 613 21.10 -31.09 -12.76
CA ALA A 613 21.23 -32.34 -12.02
C ALA A 613 21.22 -32.40 -10.46
N PRO A 614 20.94 -33.60 -9.89
CA PRO A 614 20.20 -33.80 -8.64
C PRO A 614 21.09 -34.08 -7.42
N ILE A 615 20.76 -33.43 -6.29
CA ILE A 615 21.11 -33.91 -4.96
C ILE A 615 19.89 -34.65 -4.41
N LYS A 616 19.93 -35.98 -4.48
CA LYS A 616 18.95 -36.90 -3.89
C LYS A 616 18.99 -36.80 -2.37
N LEU A 617 18.02 -36.08 -1.78
CA LEU A 617 17.16 -36.52 -0.66
C LEU A 617 16.25 -35.41 -0.08
N GLU A 618 16.38 -34.16 -0.54
CA GLU A 618 15.54 -33.04 -0.06
C GLU A 618 14.38 -32.67 -1.02
N ASP A 619 14.40 -33.23 -2.23
CA ASP A 619 13.47 -32.92 -3.32
C ASP A 619 12.12 -33.65 -3.23
N ASP A 620 11.95 -34.66 -2.38
CA ASP A 620 10.74 -35.51 -2.37
C ASP A 620 9.51 -34.86 -1.71
N LEU A 621 9.68 -33.73 -1.01
CA LEU A 621 8.55 -32.93 -0.52
C LEU A 621 8.17 -31.83 -1.53
N ALA A 622 9.16 -31.15 -2.12
CA ALA A 622 8.93 -30.12 -3.14
C ALA A 622 8.42 -30.71 -4.47
N ALA A 623 8.97 -31.83 -4.92
CA ALA A 623 8.51 -32.57 -6.10
C ALA A 623 7.15 -33.24 -5.89
N TRP A 624 6.82 -33.64 -4.66
CA TRP A 624 5.50 -34.18 -4.32
C TRP A 624 4.42 -33.09 -4.26
N LEU A 625 4.75 -31.91 -3.76
CA LEU A 625 3.87 -30.73 -3.86
C LEU A 625 3.59 -30.36 -5.33
N SER A 626 4.58 -30.60 -6.21
CA SER A 626 4.52 -30.24 -7.63
C SER A 626 3.80 -31.23 -8.56
N LYS A 627 3.54 -32.48 -8.16
CA LYS A 627 2.94 -33.54 -9.02
C LYS A 627 1.40 -33.65 -8.98
N LEU A 628 0.69 -32.57 -8.65
CA LEU A 628 -0.78 -32.53 -8.50
C LEU A 628 -1.49 -31.82 -9.66
N GLN A 629 -1.44 -32.41 -10.86
CA GLN A 629 -2.42 -32.13 -11.93
C GLN A 629 -3.44 -33.28 -11.94
N VAL A 630 -4.72 -32.99 -11.72
CA VAL A 630 -5.79 -33.99 -11.88
C VAL A 630 -6.93 -33.40 -12.68
N GLU A 631 -7.37 -34.23 -13.61
CA GLU A 631 -8.41 -34.10 -14.61
C GLU A 631 -9.77 -33.73 -14.01
N ASP A 632 -10.47 -32.85 -14.73
CA ASP A 632 -11.88 -32.52 -14.52
C ASP A 632 -12.75 -33.69 -15.00
N ASP A 633 -13.23 -34.51 -14.06
CA ASP A 633 -14.41 -35.33 -14.31
C ASP A 633 -15.66 -34.47 -14.08
N ASP A 634 -16.13 -33.92 -15.20
CA ASP A 634 -17.44 -33.29 -15.37
C ASP A 634 -18.58 -34.31 -15.22
N GLU A 635 -19.71 -33.88 -14.66
CA GLU A 635 -21.06 -34.29 -15.10
C GLU A 635 -22.14 -33.55 -14.30
N GLY A 636 -22.94 -32.73 -14.99
CA GLY A 636 -24.20 -32.24 -14.41
C GLY A 636 -25.03 -31.12 -15.10
N LYS A 637 -24.93 -30.91 -16.41
CA LYS A 637 -25.90 -30.32 -17.39
C LYS A 637 -26.89 -29.19 -17.01
N GLY A 638 -26.91 -28.21 -17.92
CA GLY A 638 -28.03 -27.31 -18.29
C GLY A 638 -27.71 -25.85 -17.96
N GLY A 639 -27.54 -24.91 -18.87
CA GLY A 639 -27.96 -24.75 -20.26
C GLY A 639 -28.18 -23.24 -20.46
N ASP A 640 -27.77 -22.74 -21.62
CA ASP A 640 -28.08 -21.44 -22.23
C ASP A 640 -27.12 -20.25 -22.00
N HIS A 641 -26.60 -19.82 -23.15
CA HIS A 641 -25.85 -18.62 -23.46
C HIS A 641 -26.67 -17.35 -23.16
N GLU A 642 -26.00 -16.27 -22.72
CA GLU A 642 -25.81 -15.02 -23.49
C GLU A 642 -25.43 -13.80 -22.62
N HIS A 643 -24.57 -12.97 -23.23
CA HIS A 643 -24.36 -11.52 -23.07
C HIS A 643 -23.78 -10.92 -21.79
N ASP A 644 -22.45 -10.76 -21.84
CA ASP A 644 -21.72 -9.48 -21.79
C ASP A 644 -22.57 -8.22 -21.49
N HIS A 645 -22.35 -7.62 -20.32
CA HIS A 645 -22.57 -6.19 -20.08
C HIS A 645 -21.79 -5.74 -18.84
N ASP A 646 -20.84 -4.83 -19.09
CA ASP A 646 -20.20 -3.94 -18.15
C ASP A 646 -21.21 -3.24 -17.24
N HIS A 647 -20.91 -3.21 -15.94
CA HIS A 647 -21.34 -2.11 -15.09
C HIS A 647 -20.39 -1.90 -13.92
N GLU A 648 -19.59 -0.84 -14.05
CA GLU A 648 -18.88 -0.18 -12.96
C GLU A 648 -19.87 0.20 -11.84
N SER A 649 -19.52 -0.15 -10.61
CA SER A 649 -20.13 0.41 -9.40
C SER A 649 -19.05 0.53 -8.34
N MET A 650 -18.51 1.75 -8.21
CA MET A 650 -17.69 2.20 -7.10
C MET A 650 -18.35 1.88 -5.75
N GLY A 651 -17.55 1.27 -4.87
CA GLY A 651 -17.87 1.06 -3.46
C GLY A 651 -16.59 0.62 -2.77
N HIS A 652 -15.94 1.54 -2.08
CA HIS A 652 -14.73 1.31 -1.31
C HIS A 652 -14.91 0.12 -0.37
N LYS A 653 -14.30 -1.02 -0.72
CA LYS A 653 -14.10 -2.16 0.18
C LYS A 653 -12.63 -2.20 0.54
N HIS A 654 -12.36 -2.14 1.84
CA HIS A 654 -11.11 -2.57 2.43
C HIS A 654 -10.92 -4.06 2.15
N GLU A 655 -10.32 -4.38 1.01
CA GLU A 655 -9.69 -5.67 0.80
C GLU A 655 -8.36 -5.64 1.54
N SER A 656 -8.22 -6.53 2.53
CA SER A 656 -6.93 -6.87 3.10
C SER A 656 -6.05 -7.39 1.97
N SER A 657 -5.07 -6.58 1.57
CA SER A 657 -4.09 -6.87 0.52
C SER A 657 -3.39 -8.19 0.77
N GLY A 658 -3.92 -9.25 0.14
CA GLY A 658 -3.19 -10.49 -0.04
C GLY A 658 -2.17 -10.28 -1.15
N HIS A 659 -1.01 -9.74 -0.81
CA HIS A 659 0.10 -9.55 -1.75
C HIS A 659 0.46 -10.89 -2.41
N GLY A 660 0.43 -10.90 -3.74
CA GLY A 660 0.92 -12.01 -4.55
C GLY A 660 2.44 -12.08 -4.46
N HIS A 661 2.95 -12.89 -3.52
CA HIS A 661 4.37 -13.18 -3.43
C HIS A 661 4.76 -14.31 -4.39
N ARG A 662 5.67 -14.03 -5.32
CA ARG A 662 6.39 -15.05 -6.08
C ARG A 662 7.65 -15.46 -5.31
N SER A 663 7.46 -16.28 -4.29
CA SER A 663 8.53 -17.22 -3.91
C SER A 663 8.77 -18.16 -5.11
N ARG A 664 10.04 -18.50 -5.39
CA ARG A 664 10.44 -19.67 -6.20
C ARG A 664 9.39 -20.75 -6.01
N LYS A 665 8.70 -21.15 -7.09
CA LYS A 665 7.49 -21.99 -7.02
C LYS A 665 7.77 -23.28 -6.24
N VAL A 666 7.53 -23.25 -4.93
CA VAL A 666 6.97 -24.42 -4.26
C VAL A 666 5.57 -24.50 -4.83
N HIS A 667 5.42 -25.23 -5.95
CA HIS A 667 4.15 -25.45 -6.61
C HIS A 667 3.23 -26.13 -5.59
N LEU A 668 2.38 -25.33 -4.93
CA LEU A 668 1.33 -25.80 -4.03
C LEU A 668 0.00 -25.62 -4.76
N SER A 669 -0.77 -26.71 -4.82
CA SER A 669 -1.93 -26.91 -5.68
C SER A 669 -2.95 -25.75 -5.67
N LYS A 670 -3.38 -25.32 -6.87
CA LYS A 670 -4.71 -24.72 -7.07
C LYS A 670 -5.77 -25.82 -6.88
N THR A 671 -5.98 -26.27 -5.65
CA THR A 671 -7.32 -26.77 -5.32
C THR A 671 -8.19 -25.53 -5.29
N GLU A 672 -9.00 -25.27 -6.31
CA GLU A 672 -9.92 -24.11 -6.31
C GLU A 672 -10.94 -24.26 -5.18
N MET A 673 -10.53 -23.79 -4.00
CA MET A 673 -11.39 -23.61 -2.86
C MET A 673 -12.25 -22.39 -3.11
N TYR A 674 -13.50 -22.45 -2.66
CA TYR A 674 -14.30 -21.25 -2.66
C TYR A 674 -13.67 -20.22 -1.74
N ARG A 675 -13.74 -18.95 -2.16
CA ARG A 675 -13.31 -17.81 -1.35
C ARG A 675 -14.50 -17.16 -0.68
N CYS A 676 -14.31 -16.73 0.56
CA CYS A 676 -15.33 -15.95 1.24
C CYS A 676 -15.50 -14.62 0.51
N SER A 677 -16.75 -14.27 0.16
CA SER A 677 -17.10 -13.02 -0.53
C SER A 677 -16.87 -11.76 0.32
N TYR A 678 -16.46 -11.91 1.58
CA TYR A 678 -16.10 -10.80 2.46
C TYR A 678 -14.59 -10.76 2.73
N CYS A 679 -14.01 -11.82 3.33
CA CYS A 679 -12.62 -11.81 3.81
C CYS A 679 -11.64 -12.53 2.88
N GLY A 680 -12.07 -13.01 1.71
CA GLY A 680 -11.20 -13.65 0.71
C GLY A 680 -10.63 -15.03 1.08
N ASN A 681 -10.82 -15.47 2.34
CA ASN A 681 -10.28 -16.72 2.86
C ASN A 681 -10.79 -17.95 2.08
N PRO A 682 -9.90 -18.89 1.69
CA PRO A 682 -10.27 -20.12 1.01
C PRO A 682 -10.86 -21.16 1.97
N SER A 683 -11.91 -21.86 1.57
CA SER A 683 -12.39 -23.08 2.24
C SER A 683 -13.23 -23.96 1.30
N ALA A 684 -13.13 -25.28 1.51
CA ALA A 684 -13.96 -26.29 0.85
C ALA A 684 -15.43 -26.27 1.34
N SER A 685 -15.69 -25.67 2.50
CA SER A 685 -16.94 -25.79 3.26
C SER A 685 -17.62 -24.44 3.54
N LEU A 686 -17.39 -23.42 2.71
CA LEU A 686 -18.08 -22.14 2.87
C LEU A 686 -19.61 -22.27 2.74
N ARG A 687 -20.31 -21.53 3.60
CA ARG A 687 -21.77 -21.45 3.62
C ARG A 687 -22.24 -20.61 2.44
N LYS A 688 -23.24 -21.10 1.70
CA LYS A 688 -23.88 -20.30 0.65
C LYS A 688 -24.86 -19.30 1.28
N CYS A 689 -25.03 -18.14 0.65
CA CYS A 689 -26.13 -17.24 0.99
C CYS A 689 -27.46 -17.99 0.85
N SER A 690 -28.32 -17.92 1.87
CA SER A 690 -29.63 -18.60 1.87
C SER A 690 -30.61 -17.99 0.88
N GLY A 691 -30.39 -16.75 0.44
CA GLY A 691 -31.16 -16.11 -0.63
C GLY A 691 -30.68 -16.60 -2.00
N CYS A 692 -29.59 -16.02 -2.51
CA CYS A 692 -29.17 -16.24 -3.91
C CYS A 692 -28.33 -17.49 -4.16
N ALA A 693 -27.82 -18.17 -3.13
CA ALA A 693 -26.87 -19.28 -3.22
C ALA A 693 -25.54 -19.01 -3.98
N LYS A 694 -25.34 -17.81 -4.54
CA LYS A 694 -24.16 -17.39 -5.34
C LYS A 694 -22.99 -16.99 -4.46
N THR A 695 -23.20 -16.10 -3.48
CA THR A 695 -22.14 -15.66 -2.57
C THR A 695 -21.89 -16.67 -1.44
N ARG A 696 -20.67 -16.66 -0.91
CA ARG A 696 -20.20 -17.66 0.06
C ARG A 696 -19.49 -17.02 1.23
N TYR A 697 -19.73 -17.53 2.43
CA TYR A 697 -19.23 -16.95 3.68
C TYR A 697 -18.59 -18.01 4.58
N CYS A 698 -17.57 -17.61 5.34
CA CYS A 698 -17.01 -18.45 6.41
C CYS A 698 -18.10 -18.76 7.45
N ASP A 699 -18.84 -17.73 7.86
CA ASP A 699 -19.88 -17.78 8.89
C ASP A 699 -20.90 -16.62 8.74
N GLY A 700 -21.80 -16.50 9.71
CA GLY A 700 -22.78 -15.42 9.77
C GLY A 700 -22.18 -14.03 10.01
N THR A 701 -20.96 -13.94 10.56
CA THR A 701 -20.26 -12.67 10.81
C THR A 701 -19.77 -12.08 9.50
N CYS A 702 -19.08 -12.87 8.67
CA CYS A 702 -18.67 -12.46 7.32
C CYS A 702 -19.88 -12.09 6.45
N GLN A 703 -20.99 -12.84 6.57
CA GLN A 703 -22.23 -12.51 5.86
C GLN A 703 -22.79 -11.15 6.29
N LYS A 704 -22.90 -10.89 7.61
CA LYS A 704 -23.39 -9.61 8.14
C LYS A 704 -22.54 -8.44 7.68
N LYS A 705 -21.21 -8.59 7.71
CA LYS A 705 -20.28 -7.53 7.29
C LYS A 705 -20.35 -7.23 5.79
N HIS A 706 -20.60 -8.23 4.95
CA HIS A 706 -20.79 -8.03 3.50
C HIS A 706 -22.24 -7.64 3.13
N TRP A 707 -23.18 -7.68 4.07
CA TRP A 707 -24.60 -7.60 3.75
C TRP A 707 -25.00 -6.24 3.14
N SER A 708 -24.39 -5.14 3.57
CA SER A 708 -24.65 -3.80 2.99
C SER A 708 -24.49 -3.77 1.48
N ASP A 709 -23.47 -4.47 0.98
CA ASP A 709 -23.09 -4.45 -0.42
C ASP A 709 -23.81 -5.56 -1.19
N HIS A 710 -23.92 -6.74 -0.56
CA HIS A 710 -24.54 -7.90 -1.18
C HIS A 710 -26.06 -7.79 -1.29
N LYS A 711 -26.74 -7.13 -0.33
CA LYS A 711 -28.21 -7.11 -0.23
C LYS A 711 -28.88 -6.67 -1.53
N ARG A 712 -28.30 -5.69 -2.24
CA ARG A 712 -28.84 -5.18 -3.52
C ARG A 712 -28.77 -6.20 -4.65
N GLN A 713 -27.83 -7.14 -4.58
CA GLN A 713 -27.56 -8.17 -5.60
C GLN A 713 -28.11 -9.56 -5.20
N CYS A 714 -28.64 -9.71 -3.99
CA CYS A 714 -29.16 -10.97 -3.48
C CYS A 714 -30.57 -11.24 -4.02
N LYS A 715 -30.66 -11.82 -5.22
CA LYS A 715 -31.89 -12.34 -5.81
C LYS A 715 -31.94 -13.86 -5.65
N ALA A 716 -33.05 -14.39 -5.13
CA ALA A 716 -33.27 -15.82 -4.88
C ALA A 716 -33.26 -16.64 -6.17
#